data_AF-A0AAW1NE81-F1
#
_entry.id   AF-A0AAW1NE81-F1
#
_cell.length_a   1.000
_cell.length_b   1.000
_cell.length_c   1.000
_cell.angle_alpha   90.00
_cell.angle_beta   90.00
_cell.angle_gamma   90.00
#
_symmetry.space_group_name_H-M   'P 1'
#
loop_
_entity.id
_entity.type
_entity.pdbx_description
1 polymer ?
#
loop_
_entity_poly.entity_id
_entity_poly.type
_entity_poly.pdbx_seq_one_letter_code
_entity_poly.pdbx_strand_id
1 'polypeptide(L)'
;MFARVFLGVLYVHLARSAELAVENDSSTVEYDHFVQYAAQPVKNEFDWRLLQKFTSAKGYNNVLISPYSLNVAMALLYEGSGGLTEKEFRNVMGFSQNKTQVRHEFQDVLRMLSETSKDYLLNIGTNMYLDTKLSPEPTYQTKAQEFYRSDIVKTNFSHPVEATQNINSWVEGLTHGRIKTLVKPDDIENAVLLVANAIYFKGTWSIPFPSQSSYLADFYAHGTNPVRVTYMNLTEKFYYSNSEALNAQVLRIPYKGRKFALFIVLPHSRTGLPYLIDNLDFTELTLSVKLMEMKFVQVILPKFSFDFQTRYSQILREFGFEALFSSVASFPGIVRGQEGQLVVTDILQKTGIDVNEEGTTAYASTQVTIGNKFGDDSVTVFNASRPFLFYIQEEIHNNILFIGKLEDPSDPSVIPLPQRYGANGAVSPTSVPQSSPEVFTIPNTDVGSQFELELLKNSIGTSKNVFISPSSVKVSLAMLAAAASGVTAEQIYRKLQLPYSRRNEILYNLIRELNENHPNSLLEFQNILFVSDKERLNQQYQRVVENDFRALLRRLNYYDRENAALVINTFVKNATRGLISSILSADEIDPQTKVILTNALYFKATWQTIFDKKWTKSACFHTATGPQDCVLTPLMLLIETFDYLETANSQIVRLNYAGDTRAMLIVVPKLHNGLTLALRDVESYRSFSHLLAHMNKTDVEVLLPRFEIDYNVDLVRVLEKMGIREIFSTSPNLNNLFEGNQLAKVDSLIHKAKIEVNEEGTKASAVSLVSVIPLMGSSTPKVRADHPFAFFIFNTHSNTILFEGILNEPQTSSHQRTKTGNIYNLPADAIQNRLPIQQTRENQGDLYNLAPAPRF
;
A
#
# COMPACT_ATOMS: atom_id res chain seq x y z
N MET A 1 11.27 13.68 86.16
CA MET A 1 11.70 12.54 85.31
C MET A 1 10.64 12.12 84.30
N PHE A 2 9.34 12.15 84.61
CA PHE A 2 8.26 11.79 83.68
C PHE A 2 8.08 12.73 82.46
N ALA A 3 8.38 14.02 82.56
CA ALA A 3 8.21 14.97 81.44
C ALA A 3 9.25 14.80 80.31
N ARG A 4 10.46 14.32 80.61
CA ARG A 4 11.51 14.08 79.58
C ARG A 4 11.31 12.77 78.81
N VAL A 5 10.64 11.79 79.42
CA VAL A 5 10.26 10.53 78.74
C VAL A 5 9.06 10.77 77.82
N PHE A 6 8.09 11.60 78.21
CA PHE A 6 6.93 11.91 77.37
C PHE A 6 7.30 12.74 76.12
N LEU A 7 8.21 13.71 76.22
CA LEU A 7 8.69 14.44 75.03
C LEU A 7 9.52 13.56 74.09
N GLY A 8 10.30 12.61 74.61
CA GLY A 8 11.06 11.66 73.79
C GLY A 8 10.16 10.67 73.04
N VAL A 9 9.09 10.18 73.67
CA VAL A 9 8.13 9.26 73.04
C VAL A 9 7.24 10.00 72.05
N LEU A 10 6.86 11.25 72.29
CA LEU A 10 6.08 12.05 71.34
C LEU A 10 6.92 12.46 70.11
N TYR A 11 8.21 12.74 70.28
CA TYR A 11 9.10 13.04 69.15
C TYR A 11 9.41 11.80 68.31
N VAL A 12 9.59 10.63 68.93
CA VAL A 12 9.74 9.36 68.20
C VAL A 12 8.44 8.95 67.52
N HIS A 13 7.26 9.21 68.11
CA HIS A 13 6.00 8.92 67.45
C HIS A 13 5.66 9.89 66.32
N LEU A 14 5.92 11.20 66.47
CA LEU A 14 5.73 12.20 65.41
C LEU A 14 6.77 12.06 64.29
N ALA A 15 8.01 11.68 64.60
CA ALA A 15 9.01 11.35 63.58
C ALA A 15 8.68 10.06 62.84
N ARG A 16 8.18 9.01 63.53
CA ARG A 16 7.71 7.79 62.86
C ARG A 16 6.45 7.99 62.04
N SER A 17 5.50 8.83 62.48
CA SER A 17 4.32 9.13 61.68
C SER A 17 4.61 10.15 60.56
N ALA A 18 5.66 10.97 60.65
CA ALA A 18 6.15 11.77 59.53
C ALA A 18 6.98 10.94 58.53
N GLU A 19 7.79 9.98 58.97
CA GLU A 19 8.49 9.05 58.06
C GLU A 19 7.51 8.06 57.40
N LEU A 20 6.49 7.57 58.11
CA LEU A 20 5.44 6.72 57.53
C LEU A 20 4.43 7.48 56.67
N ALA A 21 4.32 8.82 56.80
CA ALA A 21 3.46 9.65 55.96
C ALA A 21 4.18 10.24 54.74
N VAL A 22 5.52 10.16 54.68
CA VAL A 22 6.30 10.59 53.50
C VAL A 22 6.65 9.40 52.59
N GLU A 23 6.48 8.16 53.04
CA GLU A 23 6.74 6.95 52.23
C GLU A 23 5.50 6.28 51.62
N ASN A 24 4.31 6.89 51.69
CA ASN A 24 3.09 6.24 51.21
C ASN A 24 2.11 7.11 50.41
N ASP A 25 2.60 8.20 49.80
CA ASP A 25 1.81 9.03 48.87
C ASP A 25 2.49 9.19 47.50
N SER A 26 2.97 8.07 46.95
CA SER A 26 3.47 8.02 45.57
C SER A 26 3.03 6.77 44.80
N SER A 27 1.89 6.17 45.15
CA SER A 27 1.13 5.38 44.16
C SER A 27 0.29 6.31 43.30
N THR A 28 0.91 7.32 42.70
CA THR A 28 0.35 7.91 41.49
C THR A 28 0.29 6.77 40.49
N VAL A 29 -0.91 6.34 40.11
CA VAL A 29 -1.11 5.58 38.87
C VAL A 29 -0.53 6.47 37.77
N GLU A 30 0.72 6.18 37.41
CA GLU A 30 1.46 6.95 36.43
C GLU A 30 0.80 6.62 35.09
N TYR A 31 -0.17 7.44 34.70
CA TYR A 31 -0.80 7.35 33.39
C TYR A 31 0.32 7.42 32.37
N ASP A 32 0.49 6.32 31.64
CA ASP A 32 1.48 6.12 30.59
C ASP A 32 1.24 7.20 29.53
N HIS A 33 1.91 8.35 29.66
CA HIS A 33 2.01 9.33 28.60
C HIS A 33 2.86 8.69 27.53
N PHE A 34 2.18 8.10 26.55
CA PHE A 34 2.73 7.65 25.29
C PHE A 34 3.93 8.51 24.89
N VAL A 35 5.13 7.92 24.88
CA VAL A 35 6.23 8.50 24.12
C VAL A 35 5.68 8.60 22.71
N GLN A 36 5.49 9.86 22.28
CA GLN A 36 4.91 10.20 20.99
C GLN A 36 5.59 9.34 19.94
N TYR A 37 4.85 8.38 19.39
CA TYR A 37 5.31 7.48 18.37
C TYR A 37 5.91 8.31 17.24
N ALA A 38 7.24 8.29 17.18
CA ALA A 38 7.99 8.64 16.00
C ALA A 38 7.75 7.50 15.00
N ALA A 39 6.55 7.51 14.41
CA ALA A 39 6.16 6.68 13.29
C ALA A 39 7.06 7.00 12.09
N GLN A 40 8.29 6.53 12.09
CA GLN A 40 8.85 6.16 10.81
C GLN A 40 8.01 4.97 10.33
N PRO A 41 7.56 4.95 9.06
CA PRO A 41 6.81 3.82 8.53
C PRO A 41 7.62 2.56 8.81
N VAL A 42 7.03 1.60 9.54
CA VAL A 42 7.75 0.39 9.92
C VAL A 42 8.16 -0.34 8.65
N LYS A 43 9.44 -0.71 8.54
CA LYS A 43 10.01 -1.54 7.45
C LYS A 43 9.55 -3.01 7.53
N ASN A 44 8.33 -3.29 7.97
CA ASN A 44 7.89 -4.64 8.30
C ASN A 44 6.84 -5.19 7.32
N GLU A 45 6.84 -4.69 6.08
CA GLU A 45 5.99 -5.22 5.00
C GLU A 45 6.25 -6.73 4.77
N PHE A 46 7.51 -7.15 4.88
CA PHE A 46 7.88 -8.57 4.82
C PHE A 46 7.20 -9.37 5.95
N ASP A 47 7.31 -8.92 7.20
CA ASP A 47 6.75 -9.59 8.38
C ASP A 47 5.23 -9.81 8.27
N TRP A 48 4.53 -8.84 7.67
CA TRP A 48 3.08 -8.89 7.51
C TRP A 48 2.62 -9.73 6.33
N ARG A 49 3.29 -9.60 5.18
CA ARG A 49 3.04 -10.52 4.07
C ARG A 49 3.33 -11.96 4.48
N LEU A 50 4.35 -12.17 5.33
CA LEU A 50 4.68 -13.46 5.89
C LEU A 50 3.53 -14.01 6.74
N LEU A 51 2.94 -13.20 7.63
CA LEU A 51 1.73 -13.58 8.36
C LEU A 51 0.60 -13.95 7.40
N GLN A 52 0.27 -13.07 6.44
CA GLN A 52 -0.81 -13.28 5.47
C GLN A 52 -0.67 -14.64 4.78
N LYS A 53 0.54 -14.98 4.35
CA LYS A 53 0.80 -16.28 3.72
C LYS A 53 0.56 -17.47 4.67
N PHE A 54 0.85 -17.35 5.97
CA PHE A 54 0.54 -18.41 6.93
C PHE A 54 -0.94 -18.54 7.28
N THR A 55 -1.67 -17.44 7.22
CA THR A 55 -3.09 -17.39 7.60
C THR A 55 -4.02 -17.74 6.44
N SER A 56 -3.67 -17.41 5.19
CA SER A 56 -4.53 -17.58 4.02
C SER A 56 -4.31 -18.91 3.28
N ALA A 57 -3.14 -19.57 3.43
CA ALA A 57 -2.76 -20.72 2.59
C ALA A 57 -2.90 -22.11 3.24
N LYS A 58 -3.12 -22.23 4.56
CA LYS A 58 -2.89 -23.50 5.27
C LYS A 58 -4.01 -24.00 6.20
N GLY A 59 -5.13 -23.28 6.31
CA GLY A 59 -6.29 -23.74 7.09
C GLY A 59 -6.02 -23.94 8.59
N TYR A 60 -4.98 -23.30 9.13
CA TYR A 60 -4.67 -23.36 10.56
C TYR A 60 -5.66 -22.51 11.36
N ASN A 61 -6.17 -23.06 12.47
CA ASN A 61 -7.01 -22.34 13.41
C ASN A 61 -6.20 -21.23 14.07
N ASN A 62 -5.26 -21.59 14.95
CA ASN A 62 -4.40 -20.62 15.61
C ASN A 62 -3.04 -20.52 14.89
N VAL A 63 -2.54 -19.30 14.71
CA VAL A 63 -1.22 -19.04 14.09
C VAL A 63 -0.45 -18.10 14.99
N LEU A 64 0.84 -18.38 15.19
CA LEU A 64 1.75 -17.51 15.92
C LEU A 64 3.14 -17.61 15.30
N ILE A 65 3.67 -16.50 14.81
CA ILE A 65 5.04 -16.43 14.30
C ILE A 65 5.80 -15.32 15.01
N SER A 66 7.13 -15.43 15.00
CA SER A 66 8.02 -14.35 15.42
C SER A 66 8.81 -13.83 14.22
N PRO A 67 8.32 -12.76 13.57
CA PRO A 67 9.00 -12.19 12.41
C PRO A 67 10.39 -11.68 12.75
N TYR A 68 10.54 -10.97 13.88
CA TYR A 68 11.85 -10.48 14.32
C TYR A 68 12.88 -11.61 14.49
N SER A 69 12.46 -12.74 15.10
CA SER A 69 13.33 -13.89 15.31
C SER A 69 13.73 -14.56 13.99
N LEU A 70 12.83 -14.62 13.01
CA LEU A 70 13.18 -15.02 11.65
C LEU A 70 14.15 -14.02 10.99
N ASN A 71 13.94 -12.71 11.16
CA ASN A 71 14.78 -11.68 10.56
C ASN A 71 16.24 -11.78 11.07
N VAL A 72 16.45 -12.14 12.34
CA VAL A 72 17.78 -12.45 12.89
C VAL A 72 18.41 -13.65 12.17
N ALA A 73 17.66 -14.74 11.97
CA ALA A 73 18.14 -15.91 11.23
C ALA A 73 18.49 -15.57 9.76
N MET A 74 17.69 -14.72 9.13
CA MET A 74 17.93 -14.25 7.76
C MET A 74 19.16 -13.33 7.69
N ALA A 75 19.36 -12.44 8.66
CA ALA A 75 20.53 -11.58 8.75
C ALA A 75 21.83 -12.39 8.96
N LEU A 76 21.76 -13.44 9.78
CA LEU A 76 22.87 -14.36 10.00
C LEU A 76 23.27 -15.08 8.70
N LEU A 77 22.30 -15.58 7.93
CA LEU A 77 22.55 -16.18 6.61
C LEU A 77 23.10 -15.14 5.61
N TYR A 78 22.57 -13.92 5.63
CA TYR A 78 23.04 -12.82 4.78
C TYR A 78 24.51 -12.47 5.02
N GLU A 79 24.94 -12.40 6.29
CA GLU A 79 26.33 -12.12 6.67
C GLU A 79 27.32 -13.06 5.96
N GLY A 80 26.97 -14.34 5.82
CA GLY A 80 27.79 -15.37 5.20
C GLY A 80 27.55 -15.59 3.70
N SER A 81 26.49 -15.01 3.13
CA SER A 81 26.08 -15.20 1.74
C SER A 81 26.95 -14.43 0.73
N GLY A 82 26.96 -14.87 -0.53
CA GLY A 82 27.59 -14.17 -1.65
C GLY A 82 26.77 -14.32 -2.94
N GLY A 83 27.21 -13.68 -4.02
CA GLY A 83 26.68 -13.92 -5.37
C GLY A 83 25.17 -13.68 -5.50
N LEU A 84 24.45 -14.65 -6.08
CA LEU A 84 22.99 -14.59 -6.26
C LEU A 84 22.24 -14.66 -4.93
N THR A 85 22.69 -15.50 -4.00
CA THR A 85 22.09 -15.66 -2.67
C THR A 85 22.12 -14.34 -1.89
N GLU A 86 23.24 -13.62 -1.91
CA GLU A 86 23.32 -12.28 -1.30
C GLU A 86 22.31 -11.30 -1.93
N LYS A 87 22.15 -11.34 -3.26
CA LYS A 87 21.20 -10.46 -3.96
C LYS A 87 19.76 -10.75 -3.55
N GLU A 88 19.37 -12.00 -3.32
CA GLU A 88 18.02 -12.35 -2.84
C GLU A 88 17.74 -11.69 -1.49
N PHE A 89 18.67 -11.76 -0.52
CA PHE A 89 18.50 -11.08 0.76
C PHE A 89 18.32 -9.57 0.62
N ARG A 90 19.11 -8.91 -0.25
CA ARG A 90 18.97 -7.46 -0.49
C ARG A 90 17.66 -7.11 -1.18
N ASN A 91 17.19 -7.94 -2.10
CA ASN A 91 15.98 -7.69 -2.87
C ASN A 91 14.71 -7.95 -2.07
N VAL A 92 14.67 -9.04 -1.29
CA VAL A 92 13.48 -9.48 -0.56
C VAL A 92 13.38 -8.80 0.81
N MET A 93 14.49 -8.70 1.55
CA MET A 93 14.51 -8.13 2.91
C MET A 93 14.89 -6.65 2.95
N GLY A 94 15.34 -6.08 1.82
CA GLY A 94 15.82 -4.70 1.77
C GLY A 94 17.13 -4.46 2.53
N PHE A 95 17.90 -5.51 2.82
CA PHE A 95 19.17 -5.39 3.53
C PHE A 95 20.19 -4.53 2.77
N SER A 96 20.89 -3.67 3.51
CA SER A 96 21.94 -2.83 2.96
C SER A 96 23.07 -3.69 2.40
N GLN A 97 23.63 -3.29 1.25
CA GLN A 97 24.83 -3.91 0.69
C GLN A 97 26.00 -3.87 1.68
N ASN A 98 26.03 -2.87 2.58
CA ASN A 98 27.00 -2.84 3.65
C ASN A 98 26.58 -3.81 4.78
N LYS A 99 27.13 -5.02 4.77
CA LYS A 99 26.88 -6.03 5.81
C LYS A 99 27.18 -5.54 7.22
N THR A 100 28.15 -4.64 7.40
CA THR A 100 28.46 -4.05 8.71
C THR A 100 27.30 -3.20 9.23
N GLN A 101 26.58 -2.49 8.36
CA GLN A 101 25.40 -1.72 8.75
C GLN A 101 24.28 -2.64 9.24
N VAL A 102 23.97 -3.69 8.47
CA VAL A 102 22.96 -4.70 8.85
C VAL A 102 23.35 -5.36 10.18
N ARG A 103 24.63 -5.70 10.33
CA ARG A 103 25.16 -6.31 11.55
C ARG A 103 24.93 -5.46 12.80
N HIS A 104 25.23 -4.16 12.74
CA HIS A 104 25.01 -3.26 13.88
C HIS A 104 23.52 -3.04 14.17
N GLU A 105 22.68 -2.94 13.14
CA GLU A 105 21.23 -2.81 13.28
C GLU A 105 20.62 -3.96 14.10
N PHE A 106 20.99 -5.21 13.79
CA PHE A 106 20.51 -6.37 14.56
C PHE A 106 21.19 -6.51 15.93
N GLN A 107 22.49 -6.18 16.04
CA GLN A 107 23.23 -6.26 17.30
C GLN A 107 22.62 -5.33 18.37
N ASP A 108 22.27 -4.11 18.01
CA ASP A 108 21.74 -3.12 18.95
C ASP A 108 20.39 -3.57 19.54
N VAL A 109 19.49 -4.06 18.69
CA VAL A 109 18.19 -4.55 19.13
C VAL A 109 18.34 -5.85 19.94
N LEU A 110 19.16 -6.81 19.51
CA LEU A 110 19.40 -8.05 20.27
C LEU A 110 20.02 -7.81 21.64
N ARG A 111 20.95 -6.86 21.75
CA ARG A 111 21.55 -6.45 23.02
C ARG A 111 20.48 -5.94 23.99
N MET A 112 19.60 -5.07 23.50
CA MET A 112 18.48 -4.52 24.27
C MET A 112 17.46 -5.62 24.64
N LEU A 113 17.08 -6.50 23.72
CA LEU A 113 16.10 -7.57 24.00
C LEU A 113 16.61 -8.58 25.03
N SER A 114 17.94 -8.70 25.17
CA SER A 114 18.58 -9.63 26.10
C SER A 114 18.83 -9.05 27.50
N GLU A 115 18.39 -7.82 27.78
CA GLU A 115 18.50 -7.21 29.10
C GLU A 115 17.62 -7.95 30.11
N THR A 116 18.21 -8.39 31.22
CA THR A 116 17.47 -9.08 32.28
C THR A 116 16.57 -8.09 33.00
N SER A 117 15.27 -8.40 33.06
CA SER A 117 14.27 -7.63 33.82
C SER A 117 13.62 -8.51 34.87
N LYS A 118 13.13 -7.87 35.95
CA LYS A 118 12.27 -8.55 36.93
C LYS A 118 10.81 -8.61 36.48
N ASP A 119 10.43 -7.77 35.53
CA ASP A 119 9.04 -7.56 35.10
C ASP A 119 8.64 -8.43 33.90
N TYR A 120 9.63 -8.86 33.12
CA TYR A 120 9.47 -9.73 31.96
C TYR A 120 10.70 -10.61 31.75
N LEU A 121 10.51 -11.73 31.05
CA LEU A 121 11.52 -12.67 30.61
C LEU A 121 11.35 -12.86 29.10
N LEU A 122 12.38 -12.52 28.34
CA LEU A 122 12.45 -12.71 26.90
C LEU A 122 13.72 -13.49 26.58
N ASN A 123 13.57 -14.70 26.05
CA ASN A 123 14.66 -15.50 25.54
C ASN A 123 14.48 -15.66 24.04
N ILE A 124 15.47 -15.23 23.26
CA ILE A 124 15.51 -15.37 21.81
C ILE A 124 16.82 -16.05 21.45
N GLY A 125 16.76 -17.04 20.57
CA GLY A 125 17.93 -17.82 20.18
C GLY A 125 17.84 -18.30 18.73
N THR A 126 18.95 -18.17 18.02
CA THR A 126 19.13 -18.71 16.68
C THR A 126 20.42 -19.50 16.64
N ASN A 127 20.35 -20.77 16.25
CA ASN A 127 21.53 -21.61 16.06
C ASN A 127 21.56 -22.18 14.64
N MET A 128 22.76 -22.30 14.09
CA MET A 128 23.00 -22.97 12.81
C MET A 128 23.67 -24.31 13.08
N TYR A 129 23.06 -25.38 12.59
CA TYR A 129 23.58 -26.74 12.69
C TYR A 129 24.17 -27.13 11.33
N LEU A 130 25.49 -27.32 11.29
CA LEU A 130 26.25 -27.58 10.08
C LEU A 130 26.74 -29.02 10.06
N ASP A 131 26.63 -29.72 8.93
CA ASP A 131 27.08 -31.11 8.83
C ASP A 131 28.58 -31.26 9.19
N THR A 132 28.92 -32.31 9.93
CA THR A 132 30.31 -32.60 10.37
C THR A 132 31.34 -32.68 9.25
N LYS A 133 30.93 -32.96 8.00
CA LYS A 133 31.81 -33.00 6.82
C LYS A 133 32.29 -31.61 6.39
N LEU A 134 31.67 -30.55 6.89
CA LEU A 134 31.97 -29.17 6.54
C LEU A 134 32.75 -28.48 7.67
N SER A 135 33.62 -27.53 7.30
CA SER A 135 34.38 -26.73 8.26
C SER A 135 33.94 -25.27 8.21
N PRO A 136 33.34 -24.74 9.30
CA PRO A 136 32.89 -23.36 9.34
C PRO A 136 34.08 -22.40 9.35
N GLU A 137 33.90 -21.25 8.72
CA GLU A 137 34.90 -20.21 8.64
C GLU A 137 35.07 -19.54 10.03
N PRO A 138 36.30 -19.43 10.57
CA PRO A 138 36.49 -18.91 11.93
C PRO A 138 36.03 -17.46 12.14
N THR A 139 36.28 -16.56 11.20
CA THR A 139 35.85 -15.16 11.30
C THR A 139 34.33 -15.00 11.25
N TYR A 140 33.64 -15.87 10.51
CA TYR A 140 32.17 -15.91 10.50
C TYR A 140 31.61 -16.44 11.80
N GLN A 141 32.21 -17.47 12.40
CA GLN A 141 31.83 -17.94 13.73
C GLN A 141 31.96 -16.83 14.77
N THR A 142 33.07 -16.09 14.76
CA THR A 142 33.26 -14.93 15.64
C THR A 142 32.15 -13.88 15.41
N LYS A 143 31.84 -13.55 14.16
CA LYS A 143 30.77 -12.60 13.85
C LYS A 143 29.37 -13.08 14.28
N ALA A 144 29.06 -14.36 14.05
CA ALA A 144 27.79 -14.97 14.46
C ALA A 144 27.61 -14.87 15.98
N GLN A 145 28.66 -15.17 16.73
CA GLN A 145 28.64 -15.14 18.19
C GLN A 145 28.60 -13.70 18.74
N GLU A 146 29.45 -12.79 18.25
CA GLU A 146 29.58 -11.43 18.79
C GLU A 146 28.39 -10.51 18.46
N PHE A 147 27.82 -10.63 17.26
CA PHE A 147 26.82 -9.69 16.76
C PHE A 147 25.40 -10.24 16.75
N TYR A 148 25.24 -11.55 16.53
CA TYR A 148 23.94 -12.21 16.46
C TYR A 148 23.66 -13.15 17.63
N ARG A 149 24.62 -13.31 18.57
CA ARG A 149 24.53 -14.22 19.72
C ARG A 149 24.12 -15.64 19.31
N SER A 150 24.60 -16.08 18.16
CA SER A 150 24.21 -17.32 17.50
C SER A 150 25.38 -18.27 17.40
N ASP A 151 25.17 -19.54 17.73
CA ASP A 151 26.21 -20.57 17.63
C ASP A 151 26.15 -21.32 16.29
N ILE A 152 27.33 -21.70 15.78
CA ILE A 152 27.48 -22.61 14.64
C ILE A 152 27.90 -23.98 15.16
N VAL A 153 26.96 -24.92 15.23
CA VAL A 153 27.13 -26.23 15.86
C VAL A 153 27.38 -27.30 14.80
N LYS A 154 28.55 -27.95 14.85
CA LYS A 154 28.82 -29.13 14.01
C LYS A 154 27.94 -30.30 14.45
N THR A 155 27.21 -30.87 13.50
CA THR A 155 26.16 -31.86 13.76
C THR A 155 26.27 -33.02 12.79
N ASN A 156 26.19 -34.25 13.29
CA ASN A 156 26.25 -35.43 12.44
C ASN A 156 24.83 -35.81 12.00
N PHE A 157 24.37 -35.28 10.87
CA PHE A 157 23.02 -35.58 10.36
C PHE A 157 22.87 -37.03 9.86
N SER A 158 23.95 -37.80 9.75
CA SER A 158 23.88 -39.24 9.50
C SER A 158 23.44 -40.06 10.73
N HIS A 159 23.41 -39.43 11.92
CA HIS A 159 22.87 -40.01 13.16
C HIS A 159 21.70 -39.12 13.66
N PRO A 160 20.54 -39.14 12.99
CA PRO A 160 19.48 -38.16 13.19
C PRO A 160 18.84 -38.19 14.58
N VAL A 161 18.91 -39.31 15.30
CA VAL A 161 18.40 -39.42 16.67
C VAL A 161 19.21 -38.57 17.64
N GLU A 162 20.54 -38.69 17.63
CA GLU A 162 21.44 -37.92 18.50
C GLU A 162 21.43 -36.44 18.11
N ALA A 163 21.47 -36.13 16.81
CA ALA A 163 21.36 -34.77 16.30
C ALA A 163 20.06 -34.08 16.75
N THR A 164 18.93 -34.80 16.68
CA THR A 164 17.62 -34.32 17.16
C THR A 164 17.63 -34.06 18.66
N GLN A 165 18.23 -34.95 19.46
CA GLN A 165 18.32 -34.77 20.91
C GLN A 165 19.08 -33.48 21.25
N ASN A 166 20.23 -33.24 20.61
CA ASN A 166 21.02 -32.03 20.84
C ASN A 166 20.28 -30.74 20.46
N ILE A 167 19.59 -30.73 19.31
CA ILE A 167 18.78 -29.59 18.88
C ILE A 167 17.64 -29.33 19.86
N ASN A 168 16.89 -30.37 20.24
CA ASN A 168 15.74 -30.24 21.12
C ASN A 168 16.14 -29.84 22.55
N SER A 169 17.25 -30.36 23.09
CA SER A 169 17.74 -29.96 24.41
C SER A 169 18.15 -28.49 24.47
N TRP A 170 18.73 -27.94 23.39
CA TRP A 170 19.01 -26.50 23.31
C TRP A 170 17.73 -25.66 23.36
N VAL A 171 16.73 -26.02 22.54
CA VAL A 171 15.43 -25.31 22.52
C VAL A 171 14.70 -25.43 23.85
N GLU A 172 14.71 -26.62 24.46
CA GLU A 172 14.09 -26.86 25.77
C GLU A 172 14.73 -26.01 26.87
N GLY A 173 16.07 -25.91 26.87
CA GLY A 173 16.80 -25.04 27.78
C GLY A 173 16.45 -23.56 27.59
N LEU A 174 16.47 -23.07 26.34
CA LEU A 174 16.14 -21.68 26.01
C LEU A 174 14.71 -21.29 26.41
N THR A 175 13.78 -22.24 26.33
CA THR A 175 12.34 -22.01 26.55
C THR A 175 11.87 -22.46 27.94
N HIS A 176 12.80 -22.78 28.85
CA HIS A 176 12.50 -23.27 30.19
C HIS A 176 11.53 -24.45 30.23
N GLY A 177 11.69 -25.41 29.30
CA GLY A 177 10.87 -26.60 29.21
C GLY A 177 9.52 -26.43 28.51
N ARG A 178 9.19 -25.22 28.02
CA ARG A 178 7.94 -24.97 27.28
C ARG A 178 7.97 -25.61 25.91
N ILE A 179 9.08 -25.50 25.18
CA ILE A 179 9.25 -26.15 23.88
C ILE A 179 10.19 -27.34 24.02
N LYS A 180 9.62 -28.54 24.16
CA LYS A 180 10.39 -29.79 24.36
C LYS A 180 10.90 -30.43 23.06
N THR A 181 10.23 -30.17 21.95
CA THR A 181 10.53 -30.83 20.67
C THR A 181 10.33 -29.82 19.55
N LEU A 182 11.44 -29.43 18.90
CA LEU A 182 11.46 -28.62 17.68
C LEU A 182 11.51 -29.51 16.43
N VAL A 183 12.32 -30.58 16.47
CA VAL A 183 12.52 -31.50 15.35
C VAL A 183 12.39 -32.96 15.78
N LYS A 184 12.03 -33.83 14.83
CA LYS A 184 12.11 -35.29 14.90
C LYS A 184 13.24 -35.80 13.99
N PRO A 185 13.70 -37.06 14.15
CA PRO A 185 14.75 -37.63 13.31
C PRO A 185 14.49 -37.48 11.80
N ASP A 186 13.25 -37.72 11.36
CA ASP A 186 12.84 -37.62 9.96
C ASP A 186 12.90 -36.18 9.42
N ASP A 187 12.82 -35.15 10.29
CA ASP A 187 12.82 -33.75 9.87
C ASP A 187 14.18 -33.25 9.38
N ILE A 188 15.25 -33.89 9.85
CA ILE A 188 16.65 -33.48 9.66
C ILE A 188 17.48 -34.47 8.84
N GLU A 189 16.85 -35.52 8.31
CA GLU A 189 17.52 -36.54 7.51
C GLU A 189 18.20 -35.89 6.28
N ASN A 190 19.47 -36.20 6.02
CA ASN A 190 20.25 -35.60 4.91
C ASN A 190 20.32 -34.06 4.94
N ALA A 191 20.18 -33.43 6.10
CA ALA A 191 20.42 -32.00 6.23
C ALA A 191 21.92 -31.68 6.09
N VAL A 192 22.22 -30.53 5.51
CA VAL A 192 23.60 -30.02 5.36
C VAL A 192 23.80 -28.75 6.19
N LEU A 193 22.80 -27.88 6.17
CA LEU A 193 22.70 -26.71 7.04
C LEU A 193 21.26 -26.52 7.49
N LEU A 194 21.03 -26.60 8.80
CA LEU A 194 19.74 -26.35 9.42
C LEU A 194 19.83 -25.09 10.28
N VAL A 195 18.89 -24.17 10.12
CA VAL A 195 18.77 -23.00 11.00
C VAL A 195 17.60 -23.23 11.94
N ALA A 196 17.90 -23.34 13.24
CA ALA A 196 16.90 -23.50 14.27
C ALA A 196 16.70 -22.17 15.00
N ASN A 197 15.46 -21.72 15.06
CA ASN A 197 15.08 -20.48 15.69
C ASN A 197 14.03 -20.74 16.77
N ALA A 198 14.23 -20.18 17.96
CA ALA A 198 13.30 -20.32 19.07
C ALA A 198 13.22 -19.01 19.85
N ILE A 199 12.01 -18.67 20.26
CA ILE A 199 11.74 -17.48 21.05
C ILE A 199 10.68 -17.78 22.10
N TYR A 200 10.91 -17.28 23.30
CA TYR A 200 10.05 -17.42 24.46
C TYR A 200 9.89 -16.06 25.13
N PHE A 201 8.66 -15.61 25.28
CA PHE A 201 8.33 -14.37 25.97
C PHE A 201 7.35 -14.63 27.10
N LYS A 202 7.64 -14.02 28.24
CA LYS A 202 6.86 -14.08 29.46
C LYS A 202 6.85 -12.67 30.06
N GLY A 203 5.73 -11.96 29.99
CA GLY A 203 5.59 -10.60 30.50
C GLY A 203 4.41 -10.48 31.46
N THR A 204 4.50 -9.63 32.47
CA THR A 204 3.37 -9.36 33.39
C THR A 204 2.58 -8.12 32.95
N TRP A 205 1.25 -8.12 33.05
CA TRP A 205 0.46 -6.93 32.71
C TRP A 205 0.83 -5.76 33.62
N SER A 206 0.88 -4.55 33.07
CA SER A 206 1.02 -3.33 33.87
C SER A 206 -0.13 -3.24 34.89
N ILE A 207 -1.36 -3.54 34.43
CA ILE A 207 -2.55 -3.67 35.25
C ILE A 207 -3.12 -5.09 35.06
N PRO A 208 -2.99 -5.99 36.06
CA PRO A 208 -3.48 -7.36 35.95
C PRO A 208 -5.01 -7.42 36.01
N PHE A 209 -5.58 -8.45 35.38
CA PHE A 209 -7.00 -8.75 35.50
C PHE A 209 -7.29 -9.37 36.88
N PRO A 210 -8.37 -8.98 37.56
CA PRO A 210 -8.76 -9.62 38.82
C PRO A 210 -9.26 -11.04 38.56
N SER A 211 -8.63 -12.04 39.16
CA SER A 211 -8.96 -13.46 38.96
C SER A 211 -10.37 -13.83 39.41
N GLN A 212 -10.93 -13.11 40.37
CA GLN A 212 -12.35 -13.26 40.78
C GLN A 212 -13.35 -12.75 39.74
N SER A 213 -12.90 -11.94 38.77
CA SER A 213 -13.73 -11.43 37.67
C SER A 213 -13.72 -12.34 36.45
N SER A 214 -12.98 -13.46 36.50
CA SER A 214 -12.96 -14.44 35.41
C SER A 214 -14.24 -15.28 35.39
N TYR A 215 -14.81 -15.50 34.20
CA TYR A 215 -16.05 -16.27 34.04
C TYR A 215 -16.05 -17.06 32.72
N LEU A 216 -16.83 -18.14 32.68
CA LEU A 216 -17.05 -18.90 31.44
C LEU A 216 -18.08 -18.19 30.57
N ALA A 217 -17.77 -18.00 29.30
CA ALA A 217 -18.71 -17.49 28.31
C ALA A 217 -18.43 -18.09 26.93
N ASP A 218 -19.28 -17.74 25.98
CA ASP A 218 -19.27 -18.28 24.63
C ASP A 218 -18.36 -17.43 23.72
N PHE A 219 -17.39 -18.08 23.06
CA PHE A 219 -16.53 -17.52 22.03
C PHE A 219 -16.93 -18.07 20.65
N TYR A 220 -17.16 -17.20 19.68
CA TYR A 220 -17.71 -17.56 18.37
C TYR A 220 -16.61 -17.89 17.34
N ALA A 221 -15.86 -18.99 17.57
CA ALA A 221 -14.68 -19.38 16.78
C ALA A 221 -14.96 -19.56 15.28
N HIS A 222 -16.16 -20.04 14.91
CA HIS A 222 -16.53 -20.29 13.52
C HIS A 222 -17.85 -19.60 13.15
N GLY A 223 -17.98 -18.33 13.54
CA GLY A 223 -19.15 -17.51 13.23
C GLY A 223 -20.35 -17.81 14.12
N THR A 224 -21.11 -18.87 13.83
CA THR A 224 -22.37 -19.18 14.55
C THR A 224 -22.20 -20.22 15.66
N ASN A 225 -21.16 -21.06 15.61
CA ASN A 225 -20.93 -22.11 16.61
C ASN A 225 -20.03 -21.59 17.73
N PRO A 226 -20.55 -21.45 18.96
CA PRO A 226 -19.74 -21.01 20.09
C PRO A 226 -18.97 -22.18 20.74
N VAL A 227 -17.76 -21.89 21.20
CA VAL A 227 -16.98 -22.71 22.13
C VAL A 227 -16.96 -22.02 23.49
N ARG A 228 -17.04 -22.79 24.57
CA ARG A 228 -17.07 -22.23 25.93
C ARG A 228 -15.65 -22.05 26.45
N VAL A 229 -15.27 -20.81 26.74
CA VAL A 229 -13.92 -20.44 27.18
C VAL A 229 -13.97 -19.54 28.41
N THR A 230 -12.88 -19.49 29.15
CA THR A 230 -12.75 -18.60 30.31
C THR A 230 -12.34 -17.22 29.85
N TYR A 231 -13.16 -16.21 30.14
CA TYR A 231 -12.84 -14.80 29.97
C TYR A 231 -12.25 -14.22 31.24
N MET A 232 -11.31 -13.31 31.07
CA MET A 232 -10.88 -12.36 32.09
C MET A 232 -11.47 -10.98 31.79
N ASN A 233 -11.80 -10.22 32.84
CA ASN A 233 -12.57 -8.98 32.74
C ASN A 233 -11.98 -7.90 33.65
N LEU A 234 -11.73 -6.72 33.08
CA LEU A 234 -11.17 -5.56 33.77
C LEU A 234 -11.71 -4.29 33.11
N THR A 235 -12.13 -3.33 33.94
CA THR A 235 -12.48 -1.97 33.47
C THR A 235 -11.43 -1.01 33.97
N GLU A 236 -10.66 -0.43 33.07
CA GLU A 236 -9.67 0.60 33.39
C GLU A 236 -9.37 1.49 32.19
N LYS A 237 -8.52 2.50 32.35
CA LYS A 237 -8.03 3.31 31.23
C LYS A 237 -7.05 2.54 30.35
N PHE A 238 -7.42 2.37 29.08
CA PHE A 238 -6.58 1.80 28.04
C PHE A 238 -6.52 2.71 26.82
N TYR A 239 -5.44 2.60 26.06
CA TYR A 239 -5.37 3.19 24.73
C TYR A 239 -6.20 2.36 23.77
N TYR A 240 -7.17 3.02 23.14
CA TYR A 240 -8.17 2.40 22.29
C TYR A 240 -8.44 3.26 21.06
N SER A 241 -8.65 2.61 19.92
CA SER A 241 -9.22 3.25 18.73
C SER A 241 -10.27 2.36 18.10
N ASN A 242 -11.29 3.01 17.51
CA ASN A 242 -12.27 2.35 16.65
C ASN A 242 -11.95 2.73 15.21
N SER A 243 -11.41 1.79 14.44
CA SER A 243 -10.95 2.06 13.07
C SER A 243 -12.02 1.67 12.06
N GLU A 244 -12.64 2.67 11.44
CA GLU A 244 -13.60 2.45 10.34
C GLU A 244 -12.90 1.84 9.12
N ALA A 245 -11.67 2.30 8.81
CA ALA A 245 -10.86 1.79 7.70
C ALA A 245 -10.51 0.30 7.85
N LEU A 246 -10.19 -0.15 9.08
CA LEU A 246 -9.95 -1.57 9.36
C LEU A 246 -11.24 -2.36 9.65
N ASN A 247 -12.38 -1.69 9.77
CA ASN A 247 -13.63 -2.26 10.29
C ASN A 247 -13.38 -3.06 11.59
N ALA A 248 -12.60 -2.50 12.51
CA ALA A 248 -12.11 -3.19 13.70
C ALA A 248 -11.86 -2.24 14.89
N GLN A 249 -11.97 -2.79 16.09
CA GLN A 249 -11.52 -2.17 17.33
C GLN A 249 -10.04 -2.50 17.55
N VAL A 250 -9.23 -1.53 17.94
CA VAL A 250 -7.82 -1.73 18.28
C VAL A 250 -7.60 -1.37 19.75
N LEU A 251 -7.00 -2.30 20.51
CA LEU A 251 -6.72 -2.15 21.93
C LEU A 251 -5.24 -2.38 22.20
N ARG A 252 -4.62 -1.51 23.01
CA ARG A 252 -3.27 -1.69 23.55
C ARG A 252 -3.34 -2.06 25.03
N ILE A 253 -2.71 -3.17 25.40
CA ILE A 253 -2.56 -3.64 26.79
C ILE A 253 -1.06 -3.68 27.13
N PRO A 254 -0.54 -2.74 27.96
CA PRO A 254 0.88 -2.66 28.27
C PRO A 254 1.34 -3.73 29.27
N TYR A 255 2.57 -4.22 29.09
CA TYR A 255 3.27 -5.04 30.09
C TYR A 255 4.06 -4.16 31.08
N LYS A 256 4.38 -4.69 32.27
CA LYS A 256 5.30 -4.06 33.22
C LYS A 256 6.68 -3.88 32.60
N GLY A 257 7.38 -2.83 33.03
CA GLY A 257 8.69 -2.46 32.50
C GLY A 257 8.65 -1.55 31.26
N ARG A 258 7.46 -1.11 30.80
CA ARG A 258 7.26 -0.08 29.74
C ARG A 258 7.97 -0.33 28.41
N LYS A 259 8.26 -1.60 28.11
CA LYS A 259 9.03 -2.00 26.92
C LYS A 259 8.21 -2.74 25.88
N PHE A 260 7.17 -3.43 26.34
CA PHE A 260 6.33 -4.26 25.49
C PHE A 260 4.85 -3.97 25.74
N ALA A 261 4.05 -4.09 24.68
CA ALA A 261 2.60 -4.08 24.77
C ALA A 261 2.01 -5.17 23.87
N LEU A 262 0.87 -5.73 24.31
CA LEU A 262 0.00 -6.53 23.46
C LEU A 262 -0.97 -5.60 22.74
N PHE A 263 -1.03 -5.71 21.43
CA PHE A 263 -2.02 -5.06 20.60
C PHE A 263 -3.01 -6.11 20.09
N ILE A 264 -4.30 -5.78 20.14
CA ILE A 264 -5.38 -6.64 19.65
C ILE A 264 -6.19 -5.86 18.63
N VAL A 265 -6.32 -6.43 17.43
CA VAL A 265 -7.17 -5.92 16.35
C VAL A 265 -8.37 -6.85 16.23
N LEU A 266 -9.51 -6.39 16.72
CA LEU A 266 -10.75 -7.14 16.84
C LEU A 266 -11.74 -6.67 15.76
N PRO A 267 -11.96 -7.44 14.67
CA PRO A 267 -12.92 -7.09 13.62
C PRO A 267 -14.31 -6.82 14.18
N HIS A 268 -15.13 -5.96 13.60
CA HIS A 268 -16.51 -5.77 14.08
C HIS A 268 -17.40 -7.00 13.81
N SER A 269 -17.20 -7.66 12.67
CA SER A 269 -17.94 -8.88 12.30
C SER A 269 -17.34 -10.14 12.95
N ARG A 270 -18.20 -11.09 13.35
CA ARG A 270 -17.80 -12.43 13.85
C ARG A 270 -17.03 -13.25 12.82
N THR A 271 -17.24 -12.99 11.54
CA THR A 271 -16.54 -13.64 10.43
C THR A 271 -15.59 -12.67 9.73
N GLY A 272 -15.25 -11.54 10.38
CA GLY A 272 -14.45 -10.48 9.78
C GLY A 272 -12.95 -10.74 9.76
N LEU A 273 -12.45 -11.71 10.53
CA LEU A 273 -11.00 -11.94 10.66
C LEU A 273 -10.30 -12.32 9.34
N PRO A 274 -10.84 -13.25 8.50
CA PRO A 274 -10.22 -13.54 7.20
C PRO A 274 -10.12 -12.29 6.31
N TYR A 275 -11.21 -11.50 6.23
CA TYR A 275 -11.22 -10.25 5.49
C TYR A 275 -10.21 -9.24 6.04
N LEU A 276 -10.14 -9.10 7.37
CA LEU A 276 -9.18 -8.21 8.04
C LEU A 276 -7.74 -8.62 7.69
N ILE A 277 -7.42 -9.91 7.71
CA ILE A 277 -6.07 -10.42 7.43
C ILE A 277 -5.69 -10.24 5.96
N ASP A 278 -6.58 -10.65 5.04
CA ASP A 278 -6.31 -10.59 3.60
C ASP A 278 -6.21 -9.13 3.09
N ASN A 279 -6.90 -8.20 3.75
CA ASN A 279 -6.97 -6.78 3.37
C ASN A 279 -6.32 -5.85 4.40
N LEU A 280 -5.49 -6.38 5.32
CA LEU A 280 -4.91 -5.58 6.41
C LEU A 280 -4.03 -4.45 5.84
N ASP A 281 -4.50 -3.22 5.98
CA ASP A 281 -3.72 -2.05 5.65
C ASP A 281 -2.81 -1.66 6.82
N PHE A 282 -1.50 -1.89 6.69
CA PHE A 282 -0.57 -1.55 7.75
C PHE A 282 -0.40 -0.05 8.02
N THR A 283 -0.67 0.81 7.04
CA THR A 283 -0.63 2.27 7.22
C THR A 283 -1.83 2.66 8.05
N GLU A 284 -3.01 2.12 7.76
CA GLU A 284 -4.21 2.33 8.55
C GLU A 284 -4.08 1.73 9.96
N LEU A 285 -3.45 0.57 10.12
CA LEU A 285 -3.12 0.04 11.46
C LEU A 285 -2.16 0.97 12.20
N THR A 286 -1.12 1.44 11.53
CA THR A 286 -0.14 2.39 12.09
C THR A 286 -0.82 3.70 12.51
N LEU A 287 -1.70 4.25 11.67
CA LEU A 287 -2.49 5.44 11.96
C LEU A 287 -3.47 5.17 13.11
N SER A 288 -4.15 4.02 13.11
CA SER A 288 -5.10 3.63 14.16
C SER A 288 -4.41 3.49 15.52
N VAL A 289 -3.16 3.01 15.55
CA VAL A 289 -2.32 2.95 16.76
C VAL A 289 -1.85 4.35 17.17
N LYS A 290 -1.40 5.16 16.21
CA LYS A 290 -0.92 6.54 16.46
C LYS A 290 -2.01 7.47 16.99
N LEU A 291 -3.25 7.25 16.56
CA LEU A 291 -4.42 8.07 16.91
C LEU A 291 -5.25 7.47 18.07
N MET A 292 -4.73 6.47 18.78
CA MET A 292 -5.42 5.91 19.95
C MET A 292 -5.65 6.97 21.02
N GLU A 293 -6.82 6.94 21.62
CA GLU A 293 -7.20 7.79 22.74
C GLU A 293 -7.22 6.95 24.02
N MET A 294 -6.77 7.55 25.13
CA MET A 294 -6.90 6.93 26.44
C MET A 294 -8.36 7.02 26.90
N LYS A 295 -9.05 5.89 27.03
CA LYS A 295 -10.47 5.80 27.40
C LYS A 295 -10.66 4.79 28.52
N PHE A 296 -11.71 4.96 29.33
CA PHE A 296 -12.19 3.87 30.19
C PHE A 296 -12.76 2.76 29.32
N VAL A 297 -12.05 1.64 29.25
CA VAL A 297 -12.43 0.47 28.47
C VAL A 297 -12.70 -0.70 29.40
N GLN A 298 -13.89 -1.29 29.30
CA GLN A 298 -14.16 -2.62 29.83
C GLN A 298 -13.60 -3.66 28.84
N VAL A 299 -12.49 -4.28 29.23
CA VAL A 299 -11.80 -5.31 28.46
C VAL A 299 -12.29 -6.69 28.90
N ILE A 300 -12.91 -7.41 27.97
CA ILE A 300 -13.34 -8.80 28.13
C ILE A 300 -12.53 -9.64 27.14
N LEU A 301 -11.52 -10.35 27.64
CA LEU A 301 -10.53 -11.08 26.82
C LEU A 301 -10.53 -12.58 27.20
N PRO A 302 -10.55 -13.51 26.23
CA PRO A 302 -10.44 -14.93 26.57
C PRO A 302 -9.01 -15.25 27.03
N LYS A 303 -8.89 -16.20 27.94
CA LYS A 303 -7.61 -16.86 28.23
C LYS A 303 -7.32 -17.81 27.09
N PHE A 304 -6.07 -17.85 26.62
CA PHE A 304 -5.67 -18.77 25.55
C PHE A 304 -4.20 -19.15 25.69
N SER A 305 -3.88 -20.38 25.31
CA SER A 305 -2.50 -20.84 25.21
C SER A 305 -2.37 -21.88 24.12
N PHE A 306 -1.38 -21.69 23.23
CA PHE A 306 -1.10 -22.62 22.15
C PHE A 306 0.35 -22.48 21.66
N ASP A 307 0.87 -23.56 21.09
CA ASP A 307 2.16 -23.60 20.41
C ASP A 307 1.97 -23.56 18.89
N PHE A 308 2.92 -22.96 18.18
CA PHE A 308 2.94 -22.96 16.73
C PHE A 308 4.35 -23.32 16.24
N GLN A 309 4.43 -24.18 15.23
CA GLN A 309 5.70 -24.60 14.63
C GLN A 309 5.60 -24.56 13.11
N THR A 310 6.67 -24.11 12.46
CA THR A 310 6.67 -23.90 11.02
C THR A 310 8.01 -24.16 10.35
N ARG A 311 7.91 -24.49 9.06
CA ARG A 311 9.00 -24.72 8.13
C ARG A 311 8.97 -23.61 7.09
N TYR A 312 10.00 -22.76 7.07
CA TYR A 312 10.00 -21.56 6.23
C TYR A 312 10.51 -21.78 4.81
N SER A 313 11.16 -22.91 4.50
CA SER A 313 11.73 -23.14 3.17
C SER A 313 10.74 -22.92 2.02
N GLN A 314 9.51 -23.45 2.13
CA GLN A 314 8.49 -23.28 1.08
C GLN A 314 8.04 -21.81 0.96
N ILE A 315 7.68 -21.18 2.08
CA ILE A 315 7.10 -19.84 2.07
C ILE A 315 8.13 -18.80 1.64
N LEU A 316 9.40 -18.96 2.03
CA LEU A 316 10.48 -18.06 1.63
C LEU A 316 10.82 -18.19 0.13
N ARG A 317 10.70 -19.38 -0.46
CA ARG A 317 10.78 -19.51 -1.92
C ARG A 317 9.69 -18.71 -2.64
N GLU A 318 8.46 -18.73 -2.12
CA GLU A 318 7.37 -17.88 -2.65
C GLU A 318 7.66 -16.38 -2.51
N PHE A 319 8.48 -15.99 -1.53
CA PHE A 319 8.99 -14.62 -1.37
C PHE A 319 10.17 -14.27 -2.29
N GLY A 320 10.71 -15.23 -3.04
CA GLY A 320 11.81 -15.03 -3.99
C GLY A 320 13.18 -15.52 -3.52
N PHE A 321 13.25 -16.33 -2.46
CA PHE A 321 14.48 -17.02 -2.05
C PHE A 321 14.64 -18.35 -2.78
N GLU A 322 15.00 -18.35 -4.06
CA GLU A 322 15.18 -19.58 -4.85
C GLU A 322 16.60 -20.14 -4.72
N ALA A 323 17.61 -19.28 -4.85
CA ALA A 323 19.01 -19.62 -4.72
C ALA A 323 19.34 -20.10 -3.30
N LEU A 324 18.74 -19.48 -2.27
CA LEU A 324 18.96 -19.83 -0.86
C LEU A 324 18.77 -21.32 -0.54
N PHE A 325 17.76 -21.95 -1.16
CA PHE A 325 17.37 -23.33 -0.91
C PHE A 325 17.67 -24.28 -2.09
N SER A 326 18.55 -23.90 -3.02
CA SER A 326 18.93 -24.73 -4.17
C SER A 326 20.44 -24.95 -4.23
N SER A 327 20.87 -25.83 -5.14
CA SER A 327 22.30 -26.17 -5.32
C SER A 327 23.17 -25.00 -5.79
N VAL A 328 22.55 -23.89 -6.22
CA VAL A 328 23.27 -22.65 -6.59
C VAL A 328 23.49 -21.71 -5.40
N ALA A 329 23.08 -22.10 -4.19
CA ALA A 329 23.33 -21.36 -2.97
C ALA A 329 24.83 -21.05 -2.80
N SER A 330 25.13 -19.79 -2.47
CA SER A 330 26.51 -19.31 -2.31
C SER A 330 26.72 -18.71 -0.93
N PHE A 331 27.54 -19.40 -0.14
CA PHE A 331 27.89 -19.04 1.24
C PHE A 331 29.42 -19.04 1.47
N PRO A 332 30.18 -18.24 0.71
CA PRO A 332 31.64 -18.21 0.82
C PRO A 332 32.11 -17.71 2.20
N GLY A 333 31.26 -16.99 2.93
CA GLY A 333 31.55 -16.56 4.29
C GLY A 333 31.33 -17.65 5.34
N ILE A 334 30.55 -18.70 5.07
CA ILE A 334 30.18 -19.71 6.08
C ILE A 334 31.14 -20.89 6.07
N VAL A 335 31.55 -21.39 4.89
CA VAL A 335 32.45 -22.54 4.73
C VAL A 335 33.56 -22.23 3.73
N ARG A 336 34.79 -22.70 3.99
CA ARG A 336 35.94 -22.52 3.08
C ARG A 336 36.14 -23.73 2.16
N GLY A 337 36.46 -23.48 0.89
CA GLY A 337 37.01 -24.50 -0.03
C GLY A 337 36.03 -25.54 -0.57
N GLN A 338 34.72 -25.35 -0.36
CA GLN A 338 33.64 -26.25 -0.82
C GLN A 338 32.49 -25.43 -1.44
N GLU A 339 32.83 -24.52 -2.36
CA GLU A 339 31.84 -23.74 -3.11
C GLU A 339 30.90 -24.67 -3.89
N GLY A 340 29.59 -24.52 -3.70
CA GLY A 340 28.56 -25.33 -4.36
C GLY A 340 28.06 -26.56 -3.58
N GLN A 341 28.54 -26.81 -2.35
CA GLN A 341 28.06 -27.91 -1.50
C GLN A 341 27.15 -27.50 -0.34
N LEU A 342 27.09 -26.20 0.00
CA LEU A 342 26.29 -25.70 1.12
C LEU A 342 24.97 -25.10 0.64
N VAL A 343 23.87 -25.75 1.01
CA VAL A 343 22.49 -25.26 0.78
C VAL A 343 21.76 -25.20 2.12
N VAL A 344 20.94 -24.16 2.31
CA VAL A 344 20.04 -24.12 3.48
C VAL A 344 19.01 -25.23 3.29
N THR A 345 19.06 -26.22 4.17
CA THR A 345 18.13 -27.34 4.16
C THR A 345 16.75 -26.89 4.60
N ASP A 346 16.70 -26.19 5.73
CA ASP A 346 15.49 -25.54 6.19
C ASP A 346 15.78 -24.47 7.26
N ILE A 347 14.76 -23.66 7.50
CA ILE A 347 14.69 -22.72 8.62
C ILE A 347 13.43 -23.10 9.41
N LEU A 348 13.63 -23.50 10.65
CA LEU A 348 12.58 -23.98 11.53
C LEU A 348 12.37 -22.99 12.67
N GLN A 349 11.11 -22.67 12.94
CA GLN A 349 10.74 -21.87 14.11
C GLN A 349 9.63 -22.56 14.90
N LYS A 350 9.76 -22.47 16.22
CA LYS A 350 8.69 -22.79 17.15
C LYS A 350 8.47 -21.64 18.11
N THR A 351 7.20 -21.27 18.27
CA THR A 351 6.71 -20.19 19.12
C THR A 351 5.63 -20.76 20.03
N GLY A 352 5.39 -20.10 21.16
CA GLY A 352 4.28 -20.42 22.05
C GLY A 352 3.79 -19.17 22.76
N ILE A 353 2.50 -19.13 23.07
CA ILE A 353 1.87 -18.03 23.82
C ILE A 353 0.96 -18.58 24.91
N ASP A 354 0.87 -17.88 26.03
CA ASP A 354 0.06 -18.23 27.21
C ASP A 354 -0.45 -16.93 27.84
N VAL A 355 -1.69 -16.53 27.54
CA VAL A 355 -2.32 -15.28 28.00
C VAL A 355 -3.30 -15.58 29.13
N ASN A 356 -3.07 -14.97 30.30
CA ASN A 356 -3.91 -15.11 31.49
C ASN A 356 -4.02 -13.80 32.29
N GLU A 357 -4.64 -13.87 33.47
CA GLU A 357 -5.01 -12.70 34.28
C GLU A 357 -3.82 -11.86 34.75
N GLU A 358 -2.65 -12.46 34.91
CA GLU A 358 -1.46 -11.78 35.44
C GLU A 358 -0.57 -11.20 34.33
N GLY A 359 -0.72 -11.73 33.11
CA GLY A 359 0.15 -11.42 31.99
C GLY A 359 0.23 -12.60 31.04
N THR A 360 1.37 -12.64 30.36
CA THR A 360 1.95 -13.86 29.81
C THR A 360 2.83 -14.52 30.90
N THR A 361 2.19 -15.23 31.87
CA THR A 361 2.63 -16.03 33.08
C THR A 361 3.44 -15.43 34.28
N ALA A 362 3.40 -16.05 35.49
CA ALA A 362 2.81 -15.58 36.79
C ALA A 362 3.61 -14.95 38.02
N TYR A 363 2.91 -14.16 38.93
CA TYR A 363 2.66 -14.21 40.42
C TYR A 363 2.17 -12.86 41.09
N ALA A 364 1.40 -12.95 42.22
CA ALA A 364 0.34 -12.06 42.78
C ALA A 364 0.65 -10.75 43.58
N SER A 365 -0.32 -9.77 43.61
CA SER A 365 -1.07 -9.27 44.81
C SER A 365 -1.80 -7.91 44.63
N THR A 366 -3.09 -7.88 45.04
CA THR A 366 -4.01 -6.81 45.53
C THR A 366 -4.14 -5.47 44.78
N GLN A 367 -5.34 -5.18 44.26
CA GLN A 367 -5.78 -3.86 43.80
C GLN A 367 -7.00 -3.36 44.61
N VAL A 368 -6.93 -2.10 45.04
CA VAL A 368 -8.03 -1.33 45.64
C VAL A 368 -8.69 -0.51 44.52
N THR A 369 -10.00 -0.63 44.34
CA THR A 369 -10.75 0.17 43.35
C THR A 369 -11.30 1.45 44.01
N ILE A 370 -10.80 2.61 43.59
CA ILE A 370 -11.39 3.92 43.95
C ILE A 370 -12.34 4.32 42.81
N GLY A 371 -13.64 4.33 43.09
CA GLY A 371 -14.65 4.82 42.14
C GLY A 371 -14.81 6.34 42.24
N ASN A 372 -14.74 7.04 41.10
CA ASN A 372 -15.13 8.44 41.02
C ASN A 372 -16.55 8.57 40.43
N LYS A 373 -17.37 9.37 41.11
CA LYS A 373 -18.66 9.89 40.63
C LYS A 373 -18.41 11.26 39.99
N PHE A 374 -19.14 11.55 38.92
CA PHE A 374 -19.25 12.81 38.16
C PHE A 374 -18.28 12.99 36.99
N GLY A 375 -18.84 12.90 35.78
CA GLY A 375 -18.20 13.15 34.49
C GLY A 375 -18.69 12.16 33.44
N ASP A 376 -19.17 12.66 32.31
CA ASP A 376 -19.81 11.93 31.19
C ASP A 376 -18.79 11.08 30.38
N ASP A 377 -18.03 10.21 31.04
CA ASP A 377 -17.14 9.25 30.37
C ASP A 377 -17.89 7.93 30.18
N SER A 378 -18.57 7.78 29.03
CA SER A 378 -19.19 6.51 28.65
C SER A 378 -18.13 5.41 28.60
N VAL A 379 -18.29 4.34 29.40
CA VAL A 379 -17.37 3.18 29.39
C VAL A 379 -17.44 2.50 28.02
N THR A 380 -16.32 2.44 27.32
CA THR A 380 -16.20 1.72 26.04
C THR A 380 -16.08 0.23 26.31
N VAL A 381 -16.78 -0.61 25.56
CA VAL A 381 -16.69 -2.08 25.72
C VAL A 381 -15.82 -2.68 24.63
N PHE A 382 -14.75 -3.38 25.02
CA PHE A 382 -13.93 -4.21 24.14
C PHE A 382 -14.17 -5.68 24.50
N ASN A 383 -15.06 -6.34 23.75
CA ASN A 383 -15.42 -7.73 23.98
C ASN A 383 -14.88 -8.64 22.88
N ALA A 384 -13.75 -9.30 23.16
CA ALA A 384 -13.08 -10.23 22.27
C ALA A 384 -13.78 -11.61 22.25
N SER A 385 -15.05 -11.61 21.84
CA SER A 385 -15.91 -12.80 21.75
C SER A 385 -15.83 -13.55 20.43
N ARG A 386 -14.88 -13.20 19.57
CA ARG A 386 -14.77 -13.69 18.19
C ARG A 386 -13.31 -13.64 17.74
N PRO A 387 -12.95 -14.35 16.65
CA PRO A 387 -11.58 -14.40 16.15
C PRO A 387 -10.96 -13.01 15.97
N PHE A 388 -9.70 -12.87 16.37
CA PHE A 388 -8.97 -11.60 16.30
C PHE A 388 -7.50 -11.78 15.92
N LEU A 389 -6.91 -10.71 15.42
CA LEU A 389 -5.48 -10.58 15.18
C LEU A 389 -4.82 -9.96 16.41
N PHE A 390 -3.62 -10.42 16.78
CA PHE A 390 -2.86 -9.82 17.87
C PHE A 390 -1.37 -9.79 17.55
N TYR A 391 -0.66 -8.84 18.15
CA TYR A 391 0.80 -8.78 18.07
C TYR A 391 1.42 -8.22 19.36
N ILE A 392 2.63 -8.67 19.67
CA ILE A 392 3.44 -8.15 20.77
C ILE A 392 4.55 -7.32 20.17
N GLN A 393 4.59 -6.04 20.52
CA GLN A 393 5.55 -5.09 20.00
C GLN A 393 6.48 -4.60 21.11
N GLU A 394 7.76 -4.47 20.75
CA GLU A 394 8.75 -3.71 21.50
C GLU A 394 8.62 -2.22 21.14
N GLU A 395 8.34 -1.37 22.13
CA GLU A 395 7.82 -0.03 21.89
C GLU A 395 8.90 1.06 21.70
N ILE A 396 10.18 0.77 21.97
CA ILE A 396 11.26 1.75 21.78
C ILE A 396 11.66 1.83 20.30
N HIS A 397 11.78 0.68 19.62
CA HIS A 397 12.18 0.62 18.21
C HIS A 397 11.07 0.11 17.28
N ASN A 398 9.88 -0.17 17.82
CA ASN A 398 8.71 -0.63 17.10
C ASN A 398 8.88 -2.00 16.42
N ASN A 399 9.67 -2.89 17.03
CA ASN A 399 9.85 -4.24 16.52
C ASN A 399 8.70 -5.16 16.92
N ILE A 400 8.12 -5.86 15.96
CA ILE A 400 7.12 -6.89 16.26
C ILE A 400 7.83 -8.19 16.63
N LEU A 401 7.70 -8.56 17.89
CA LEU A 401 8.28 -9.79 18.42
C LEU A 401 7.41 -11.00 18.09
N PHE A 402 6.09 -10.85 18.19
CA PHE A 402 5.13 -11.90 17.88
C PHE A 402 3.98 -11.31 17.10
N ILE A 403 3.50 -12.03 16.09
CA ILE A 403 2.19 -11.79 15.50
C ILE A 403 1.45 -13.10 15.32
N GLY A 404 0.14 -13.05 15.54
CA GLY A 404 -0.69 -14.22 15.42
C GLY A 404 -2.14 -13.89 15.19
N LYS A 405 -2.89 -14.93 14.81
CA LYS A 405 -4.34 -14.92 14.83
C LYS A 405 -4.84 -15.93 15.86
N LEU A 406 -5.86 -15.55 16.61
CA LEU A 406 -6.60 -16.45 17.48
C LEU A 406 -7.95 -16.73 16.83
N GLU A 407 -8.16 -17.97 16.42
CA GLU A 407 -9.43 -18.44 15.84
C GLU A 407 -10.23 -19.23 16.87
N ASP A 408 -9.58 -20.08 17.66
CA ASP A 408 -10.23 -20.87 18.71
C ASP A 408 -9.36 -20.91 19.99
N PRO A 409 -9.76 -20.23 21.08
CA PRO A 409 -9.02 -20.25 22.35
C PRO A 409 -8.98 -21.62 23.04
N SER A 410 -9.88 -22.55 22.67
CA SER A 410 -9.98 -23.88 23.25
C SER A 410 -9.19 -24.94 22.49
N ASP A 411 -8.70 -24.63 21.29
CA ASP A 411 -7.97 -25.56 20.43
C ASP A 411 -6.51 -25.74 20.90
N PRO A 412 -6.13 -26.91 21.44
CA PRO A 412 -4.76 -27.20 21.85
C PRO A 412 -3.90 -27.72 20.69
N SER A 413 -4.42 -27.78 19.46
CA SER A 413 -3.82 -28.49 18.34
C SER A 413 -2.41 -27.97 18.03
N VAL A 414 -1.42 -28.82 18.31
CA VAL A 414 -0.06 -28.63 17.82
C VAL A 414 -0.04 -29.02 16.34
N ILE A 415 0.02 -28.03 15.47
CA ILE A 415 0.13 -28.24 14.02
C ILE A 415 1.38 -29.07 13.75
N PRO A 416 1.28 -30.24 13.09
CA PRO A 416 2.45 -31.04 12.76
C PRO A 416 3.36 -30.25 11.82
N LEU A 417 4.68 -30.40 11.98
CA LEU A 417 5.65 -29.71 11.13
C LEU A 417 5.34 -30.06 9.66
N PRO A 418 5.17 -29.07 8.76
CA PRO A 418 4.90 -29.35 7.35
C PRO A 418 5.99 -30.24 6.74
N GLN A 419 5.59 -31.13 5.83
CA GLN A 419 6.54 -32.03 5.14
C GLN A 419 7.64 -31.23 4.45
N ARG A 420 8.86 -31.78 4.48
CA ARG A 420 10.02 -31.19 3.80
C ARG A 420 9.81 -31.22 2.29
N TYR A 421 10.08 -30.09 1.65
CA TYR A 421 10.04 -29.98 0.19
C TYR A 421 11.03 -30.97 -0.45
N GLY A 422 10.53 -31.86 -1.33
CA GLY A 422 11.33 -32.85 -2.05
C GLY A 422 11.56 -34.20 -1.35
N ALA A 423 10.86 -34.49 -0.23
CA ALA A 423 11.10 -35.71 0.57
C ALA A 423 10.60 -37.03 -0.05
N ASN A 424 9.84 -37.01 -1.14
CA ASN A 424 9.43 -38.22 -1.86
C ASN A 424 9.96 -38.17 -3.29
N GLY A 425 10.77 -39.16 -3.68
CA GLY A 425 11.35 -39.34 -5.02
C GLY A 425 10.35 -39.64 -6.15
N ALA A 426 9.26 -38.88 -6.24
CA ALA A 426 8.27 -39.00 -7.30
C ALA A 426 7.72 -37.61 -7.69
N VAL A 427 8.56 -36.75 -8.27
CA VAL A 427 8.21 -35.91 -9.43
C VAL A 427 9.49 -35.65 -10.23
N SER A 428 9.72 -36.44 -11.28
CA SER A 428 10.57 -35.99 -12.38
C SER A 428 9.91 -34.77 -13.05
N PRO A 429 10.67 -33.79 -13.55
CA PRO A 429 10.13 -32.60 -14.20
C PRO A 429 9.65 -32.94 -15.62
N THR A 430 8.62 -33.78 -15.73
CA THR A 430 8.00 -34.18 -17.01
C THR A 430 6.54 -34.54 -16.78
N SER A 431 5.73 -33.52 -16.56
CA SER A 431 4.31 -33.39 -16.95
C SER A 431 3.66 -32.37 -16.02
N VAL A 432 3.66 -31.12 -16.44
CA VAL A 432 2.69 -30.15 -15.94
C VAL A 432 1.31 -30.77 -16.15
N PRO A 433 0.48 -30.97 -15.12
CA PRO A 433 -0.91 -31.34 -15.34
C PRO A 433 -1.55 -30.24 -16.17
N GLN A 434 -1.91 -30.56 -17.41
CA GLN A 434 -2.91 -29.80 -18.15
C GLN A 434 -4.28 -30.04 -17.48
N SER A 435 -4.47 -29.46 -16.31
CA SER A 435 -5.80 -29.05 -15.89
C SER A 435 -5.97 -27.63 -16.40
N SER A 436 -6.93 -27.45 -17.29
CA SER A 436 -7.49 -26.15 -17.67
C SER A 436 -7.55 -25.23 -16.44
N PRO A 437 -7.02 -24.01 -16.51
CA PRO A 437 -7.10 -23.10 -15.38
C PRO A 437 -8.57 -22.84 -15.10
N GLU A 438 -9.06 -23.36 -13.97
CA GLU A 438 -10.20 -22.71 -13.34
C GLU A 438 -9.80 -21.26 -13.13
N VAL A 439 -10.63 -20.39 -13.69
CA VAL A 439 -10.50 -18.94 -13.62
C VAL A 439 -10.67 -18.54 -12.16
N PHE A 440 -9.59 -18.61 -11.40
CA PHE A 440 -9.45 -17.84 -10.17
C PHE A 440 -9.18 -16.41 -10.61
N THR A 441 -10.26 -15.60 -10.66
CA THR A 441 -10.15 -14.15 -10.61
C THR A 441 -9.57 -13.77 -9.25
N ILE A 442 -8.25 -13.72 -9.17
CA ILE A 442 -7.52 -13.01 -8.11
C ILE A 442 -7.86 -11.52 -8.31
N PRO A 443 -8.27 -10.77 -7.27
CA PRO A 443 -8.44 -9.32 -7.39
C PRO A 443 -7.16 -8.73 -7.96
N ASN A 444 -7.30 -7.88 -8.99
CA ASN A 444 -6.21 -7.13 -9.60
C ASN A 444 -5.23 -6.67 -8.52
N THR A 445 -4.04 -7.26 -8.52
CA THR A 445 -2.91 -6.72 -7.77
C THR A 445 -2.64 -5.34 -8.33
N ASP A 446 -3.10 -4.31 -7.62
CA ASP A 446 -2.85 -2.92 -7.94
C ASP A 446 -1.33 -2.71 -7.96
N VAL A 447 -0.77 -2.63 -9.17
CA VAL A 447 0.58 -2.14 -9.38
C VAL A 447 0.47 -0.66 -9.07
N GLY A 448 0.72 -0.30 -7.80
CA GLY A 448 0.30 0.96 -7.21
C GLY A 448 0.53 2.17 -8.12
N SER A 449 -0.41 3.11 -8.10
CA SER A 449 -0.44 4.31 -8.95
C SER A 449 0.64 5.35 -8.59
N GLN A 450 1.74 4.95 -7.94
CA GLN A 450 2.76 5.90 -7.48
C GLN A 450 3.58 6.43 -8.65
N PHE A 451 3.84 5.63 -9.70
CA PHE A 451 4.53 6.14 -10.89
C PHE A 451 3.71 7.25 -11.56
N GLU A 452 2.41 7.03 -11.73
CA GLU A 452 1.42 7.99 -12.25
C GLU A 452 1.45 9.28 -11.43
N LEU A 453 1.19 9.19 -10.11
CA LEU A 453 1.14 10.37 -9.24
C LEU A 453 2.49 11.12 -9.19
N GLU A 454 3.60 10.40 -9.19
CA GLU A 454 4.93 11.01 -9.23
C GLU A 454 5.21 11.69 -10.58
N LEU A 455 4.76 11.11 -11.69
CA LEU A 455 4.86 11.70 -13.02
C LEU A 455 4.07 13.01 -13.10
N LEU A 456 2.82 13.02 -12.62
CA LEU A 456 1.99 14.23 -12.57
C LEU A 456 2.66 15.33 -11.74
N LYS A 457 3.13 14.99 -10.53
CA LYS A 457 3.75 15.95 -9.60
C LYS A 457 5.05 16.54 -10.17
N ASN A 458 5.90 15.71 -10.78
CA ASN A 458 7.14 16.19 -11.39
C ASN A 458 6.91 16.95 -12.72
N SER A 459 5.72 16.81 -13.30
CA SER A 459 5.29 17.58 -14.48
C SER A 459 4.71 18.96 -14.13
N ILE A 460 4.45 19.26 -12.85
CA ILE A 460 4.00 20.59 -12.41
C ILE A 460 5.05 21.65 -12.79
N GLY A 461 4.59 22.71 -13.45
CA GLY A 461 5.44 23.82 -13.90
C GLY A 461 6.21 23.55 -15.19
N THR A 462 6.04 22.39 -15.83
CA THR A 462 6.58 22.14 -17.19
C THR A 462 5.85 22.95 -18.27
N SER A 463 4.59 23.28 -18.02
CA SER A 463 3.72 24.11 -18.86
C SER A 463 2.69 24.80 -17.96
N LYS A 464 1.83 25.64 -18.58
CA LYS A 464 0.71 26.29 -17.90
C LYS A 464 -0.32 25.28 -17.38
N ASN A 465 -0.75 24.34 -18.22
CA ASN A 465 -1.65 23.23 -17.86
C ASN A 465 -0.97 21.91 -18.22
N VAL A 466 -1.09 20.91 -17.36
CA VAL A 466 -0.48 19.59 -17.56
C VAL A 466 -1.54 18.62 -18.06
N PHE A 467 -1.20 17.83 -19.08
CA PHE A 467 -2.02 16.70 -19.50
C PHE A 467 -1.14 15.61 -20.07
N ILE A 468 -1.04 14.47 -19.39
CA ILE A 468 -0.11 13.40 -19.71
C ILE A 468 -0.81 12.05 -19.64
N SER A 469 -0.39 11.10 -20.48
CA SER A 469 -0.81 9.70 -20.38
C SER A 469 0.28 8.88 -19.69
N PRO A 470 0.20 8.64 -18.37
CA PRO A 470 1.22 7.87 -17.65
C PRO A 470 1.31 6.44 -18.15
N SER A 471 0.18 5.84 -18.54
CA SER A 471 0.10 4.50 -19.13
C SER A 471 0.94 4.37 -20.41
N SER A 472 0.81 5.31 -21.35
CA SER A 472 1.67 5.38 -22.53
C SER A 472 3.16 5.56 -22.20
N VAL A 473 3.48 6.50 -21.30
CA VAL A 473 4.86 6.75 -20.91
C VAL A 473 5.48 5.49 -20.30
N LYS A 474 4.72 4.76 -19.47
CA LYS A 474 5.10 3.46 -18.90
C LYS A 474 5.38 2.42 -19.99
N VAL A 475 4.54 2.30 -21.00
CA VAL A 475 4.77 1.39 -22.14
C VAL A 475 6.02 1.78 -22.95
N SER A 476 6.21 3.06 -23.24
CA SER A 476 7.37 3.57 -23.97
C SER A 476 8.68 3.31 -23.23
N LEU A 477 8.71 3.59 -21.93
CA LEU A 477 9.87 3.33 -21.08
C LEU A 477 10.15 1.83 -20.94
N ALA A 478 9.11 1.00 -20.81
CA ALA A 478 9.28 -0.45 -20.78
C ALA A 478 9.83 -1.02 -22.09
N MET A 479 9.46 -0.43 -23.24
CA MET A 479 10.01 -0.77 -24.54
C MET A 479 11.50 -0.43 -24.62
N LEU A 480 11.91 0.78 -24.18
CA LEU A 480 13.32 1.15 -24.09
C LEU A 480 14.10 0.24 -23.14
N ALA A 481 13.50 -0.11 -22.00
CA ALA A 481 14.13 -1.00 -21.02
C ALA A 481 14.31 -2.43 -21.56
N ALA A 482 13.44 -2.89 -22.47
CA ALA A 482 13.59 -4.18 -23.13
C ALA A 482 14.78 -4.21 -24.11
N ALA A 483 15.19 -3.05 -24.63
CA ALA A 483 16.41 -2.88 -25.42
C ALA A 483 17.68 -2.69 -24.55
N ALA A 484 17.49 -2.49 -23.25
CA ALA A 484 18.57 -2.23 -22.31
C ALA A 484 19.00 -3.50 -21.56
N SER A 485 20.14 -3.43 -20.88
CA SER A 485 20.56 -4.47 -19.92
C SER A 485 21.26 -3.89 -18.69
N GLY A 486 21.40 -4.71 -17.64
CA GLY A 486 22.05 -4.29 -16.39
C GLY A 486 21.33 -3.13 -15.70
N VAL A 487 22.10 -2.17 -15.19
CA VAL A 487 21.60 -1.06 -14.37
C VAL A 487 20.58 -0.19 -15.13
N THR A 488 20.78 0.02 -16.43
CA THR A 488 19.88 0.83 -17.26
C THR A 488 18.47 0.22 -17.31
N ALA A 489 18.35 -1.09 -17.57
CA ALA A 489 17.07 -1.78 -17.60
C ALA A 489 16.42 -1.83 -16.21
N GLU A 490 17.18 -2.21 -15.18
CA GLU A 490 16.67 -2.35 -13.81
C GLU A 490 16.21 -1.03 -13.21
N GLN A 491 16.90 0.08 -13.51
CA GLN A 491 16.47 1.41 -13.05
C GLN A 491 15.08 1.77 -13.60
N ILE A 492 14.85 1.54 -14.90
CA ILE A 492 13.56 1.83 -15.52
C ILE A 492 12.48 0.92 -14.92
N TYR A 493 12.67 -0.41 -14.93
CA TYR A 493 11.63 -1.34 -14.46
C TYR A 493 11.30 -1.18 -12.99
N ARG A 494 12.29 -0.90 -12.13
CA ARG A 494 12.04 -0.59 -10.73
C ARG A 494 11.22 0.68 -10.58
N LYS A 495 11.52 1.73 -11.37
CA LYS A 495 10.77 2.98 -11.30
C LYS A 495 9.34 2.85 -11.81
N LEU A 496 9.13 2.03 -12.84
CA LEU A 496 7.80 1.70 -13.35
C LEU A 496 7.01 0.74 -12.46
N GLN A 497 7.62 0.25 -11.36
CA GLN A 497 7.06 -0.78 -10.47
C GLN A 497 6.67 -2.07 -11.21
N LEU A 498 7.49 -2.49 -12.17
CA LEU A 498 7.27 -3.69 -12.95
C LEU A 498 8.16 -4.84 -12.43
N PRO A 499 7.67 -5.66 -11.47
CA PRO A 499 8.45 -6.75 -10.91
C PRO A 499 8.81 -7.77 -11.99
N TYR A 500 10.02 -8.32 -11.92
CA TYR A 500 10.54 -9.21 -12.94
C TYR A 500 9.60 -10.39 -13.26
N SER A 501 8.96 -10.98 -12.24
CA SER A 501 8.06 -12.13 -12.37
C SER A 501 6.76 -11.85 -13.12
N ARG A 502 6.25 -10.61 -13.08
CA ARG A 502 4.92 -10.25 -13.64
C ARG A 502 4.94 -9.11 -14.63
N ARG A 503 6.11 -8.53 -14.92
CA ARG A 503 6.30 -7.41 -15.85
C ARG A 503 5.59 -7.64 -17.18
N ASN A 504 5.79 -8.80 -17.80
CA ASN A 504 5.22 -9.08 -19.13
C ASN A 504 3.69 -9.20 -19.08
N GLU A 505 3.14 -9.79 -18.01
CA GLU A 505 1.70 -9.87 -17.78
C GLU A 505 1.08 -8.48 -17.59
N ILE A 506 1.70 -7.65 -16.74
CA ILE A 506 1.25 -6.28 -16.46
C ILE A 506 1.29 -5.43 -17.74
N LEU A 507 2.41 -5.47 -18.48
CA LEU A 507 2.56 -4.74 -19.73
C LEU A 507 1.56 -5.23 -20.79
N TYR A 508 1.36 -6.54 -20.91
CA TYR A 508 0.38 -7.11 -21.83
C TYR A 508 -1.04 -6.62 -21.54
N ASN A 509 -1.46 -6.64 -20.27
CA ASN A 509 -2.77 -6.14 -19.85
C ASN A 509 -2.91 -4.64 -20.12
N LEU A 510 -1.89 -3.84 -19.78
CA LEU A 510 -1.87 -2.40 -20.03
C LEU A 510 -1.98 -2.07 -21.52
N ILE A 511 -1.21 -2.76 -22.37
CA ILE A 511 -1.25 -2.57 -23.82
C ILE A 511 -2.61 -3.00 -24.37
N ARG A 512 -3.19 -4.09 -23.86
CA ARG A 512 -4.54 -4.51 -24.25
C ARG A 512 -5.57 -3.43 -23.91
N GLU A 513 -5.57 -2.92 -22.68
CA GLU A 513 -6.47 -1.86 -22.22
C GLU A 513 -6.34 -0.57 -23.03
N LEU A 514 -5.10 -0.19 -23.37
CA LEU A 514 -4.84 0.98 -24.22
C LEU A 514 -5.36 0.81 -25.66
N ASN A 515 -5.54 -0.44 -26.12
CA ASN A 515 -6.09 -0.77 -27.44
C ASN A 515 -7.59 -1.14 -27.40
N GLU A 516 -8.27 -0.99 -26.26
CA GLU A 516 -9.71 -1.27 -26.14
C GLU A 516 -10.57 -0.17 -26.77
N ASN A 517 -11.44 -0.57 -27.69
CA ASN A 517 -12.38 0.30 -28.39
C ASN A 517 -13.82 0.02 -27.94
N HIS A 518 -14.51 1.07 -27.47
CA HIS A 518 -15.94 1.03 -27.17
C HIS A 518 -16.71 2.03 -28.04
N PRO A 519 -17.99 1.75 -28.39
CA PRO A 519 -18.78 2.61 -29.27
C PRO A 519 -18.92 4.06 -28.77
N ASN A 520 -19.01 4.24 -27.45
CA ASN A 520 -19.20 5.54 -26.79
C ASN A 520 -17.93 6.06 -26.09
N SER A 521 -16.82 5.30 -26.18
CA SER A 521 -15.54 5.64 -25.57
C SER A 521 -14.40 5.10 -26.44
N LEU A 522 -13.94 5.95 -27.35
CA LEU A 522 -12.86 5.67 -28.28
C LEU A 522 -11.51 6.02 -27.64
N LEU A 523 -10.61 5.05 -27.58
CA LEU A 523 -9.20 5.25 -27.24
C LEU A 523 -8.37 4.62 -28.34
N GLU A 524 -7.63 5.45 -29.08
CA GLU A 524 -6.69 4.96 -30.08
C GLU A 524 -5.28 5.18 -29.54
N PHE A 525 -4.57 4.09 -29.33
CA PHE A 525 -3.19 4.08 -28.86
C PHE A 525 -2.31 3.49 -29.97
N GLN A 526 -1.30 4.24 -30.41
CA GLN A 526 -0.31 3.73 -31.35
C GLN A 526 1.11 4.02 -30.87
N ASN A 527 1.90 2.95 -30.77
CA ASN A 527 3.34 3.02 -30.62
C ASN A 527 4.01 2.82 -31.96
N ILE A 528 5.01 3.64 -32.27
CA ILE A 528 5.87 3.42 -33.43
C ILE A 528 7.33 3.70 -33.09
N LEU A 529 8.20 2.85 -33.60
CA LEU A 529 9.64 2.98 -33.54
C LEU A 529 10.16 3.36 -34.93
N PHE A 530 10.60 4.61 -35.07
CA PHE A 530 11.25 5.08 -36.28
C PHE A 530 12.76 4.83 -36.17
N VAL A 531 13.31 3.96 -37.01
CA VAL A 531 14.72 3.56 -36.97
C VAL A 531 15.45 4.14 -38.17
N SER A 532 16.68 4.59 -37.98
CA SER A 532 17.53 5.04 -39.08
C SER A 532 17.68 3.94 -40.13
N ASP A 533 17.58 4.28 -41.41
CA ASP A 533 17.80 3.35 -42.52
C ASP A 533 19.26 2.84 -42.62
N LYS A 534 20.18 3.45 -41.86
CA LYS A 534 21.57 3.03 -41.69
C LYS A 534 21.77 1.97 -40.60
N GLU A 535 20.77 1.77 -39.75
CA GLU A 535 20.88 0.89 -38.60
C GLU A 535 20.07 -0.40 -38.78
N ARG A 536 20.53 -1.47 -38.12
CA ARG A 536 19.82 -2.75 -38.04
C ARG A 536 19.48 -3.06 -36.60
N LEU A 537 18.19 -3.11 -36.30
CA LEU A 537 17.72 -3.54 -35.00
C LEU A 537 18.09 -5.00 -34.76
N ASN A 538 18.40 -5.32 -33.51
CA ASN A 538 18.56 -6.69 -33.08
C ASN A 538 17.26 -7.49 -33.35
N GLN A 539 17.37 -8.65 -34.00
CA GLN A 539 16.20 -9.45 -34.40
C GLN A 539 15.36 -9.97 -33.23
N GLN A 540 15.96 -10.19 -32.06
CA GLN A 540 15.22 -10.56 -30.85
C GLN A 540 14.46 -9.35 -30.30
N TYR A 541 15.10 -8.18 -30.24
CA TYR A 541 14.44 -6.96 -29.80
C TYR A 541 13.31 -6.53 -30.75
N GLN A 542 13.52 -6.64 -32.07
CA GLN A 542 12.48 -6.38 -33.06
C GLN A 542 11.23 -7.25 -32.81
N ARG A 543 11.40 -8.54 -32.51
CA ARG A 543 10.29 -9.43 -32.16
C ARG A 543 9.56 -8.99 -30.89
N VAL A 544 10.28 -8.50 -29.88
CA VAL A 544 9.68 -7.96 -28.65
C VAL A 544 8.86 -6.70 -28.96
N VAL A 545 9.39 -5.77 -29.76
CA VAL A 545 8.70 -4.53 -30.16
C VAL A 545 7.40 -4.84 -30.94
N GLU A 546 7.47 -5.74 -31.92
CA GLU A 546 6.34 -6.07 -32.78
C GLU A 546 5.29 -6.95 -32.08
N ASN A 547 5.70 -7.97 -31.31
CA ASN A 547 4.77 -8.95 -30.74
C ASN A 547 4.29 -8.55 -29.34
N ASP A 548 5.21 -8.14 -28.46
CA ASP A 548 4.91 -7.92 -27.05
C ASP A 548 4.36 -6.50 -26.85
N PHE A 549 4.98 -5.51 -27.50
CA PHE A 549 4.56 -4.10 -27.42
C PHE A 549 3.53 -3.69 -28.48
N ARG A 550 3.26 -4.55 -29.48
CA ARG A 550 2.39 -4.26 -30.64
C ARG A 550 2.72 -2.93 -31.32
N ALA A 551 4.01 -2.57 -31.31
CA ALA A 551 4.47 -1.31 -31.86
C ALA A 551 4.82 -1.48 -33.33
N LEU A 552 4.53 -0.45 -34.11
CA LEU A 552 4.94 -0.38 -35.51
C LEU A 552 6.43 -0.07 -35.60
N LEU A 553 7.07 -0.57 -36.65
CA LEU A 553 8.47 -0.30 -36.94
C LEU A 553 8.58 0.30 -38.33
N ARG A 554 9.24 1.45 -38.44
CA ARG A 554 9.44 2.12 -39.73
C ARG A 554 10.87 2.61 -39.85
N ARG A 555 11.49 2.35 -41.01
CA ARG A 555 12.81 2.88 -41.32
C ARG A 555 12.71 4.26 -41.99
N LEU A 556 13.52 5.22 -41.54
CA LEU A 556 13.59 6.58 -42.05
C LEU A 556 15.05 7.01 -42.30
N ASN A 557 15.25 7.82 -43.33
CA ASN A 557 16.51 8.50 -43.55
C ASN A 557 16.48 9.86 -42.83
N TYR A 558 17.18 9.98 -41.71
CA TYR A 558 17.21 11.23 -40.92
C TYR A 558 18.05 12.35 -41.55
N TYR A 559 18.86 12.07 -42.57
CA TYR A 559 19.51 13.14 -43.35
C TYR A 559 18.49 13.94 -44.19
N ASP A 560 17.41 13.29 -44.63
CA ASP A 560 16.26 13.95 -45.25
C ASP A 560 15.26 14.38 -44.16
N ARG A 561 15.64 15.42 -43.42
CA ARG A 561 14.91 15.89 -42.23
C ARG A 561 13.48 16.33 -42.55
N GLU A 562 13.25 16.94 -43.71
CA GLU A 562 11.93 17.37 -44.16
C GLU A 562 11.00 16.17 -44.34
N ASN A 563 11.46 15.15 -45.08
CA ASN A 563 10.68 13.93 -45.27
C ASN A 563 10.51 13.14 -43.96
N ALA A 564 11.56 13.07 -43.12
CA ALA A 564 11.48 12.41 -41.82
C ALA A 564 10.41 13.07 -40.92
N ALA A 565 10.46 14.40 -40.78
CA ALA A 565 9.45 15.16 -40.03
C ALA A 565 8.05 14.99 -40.64
N LEU A 566 7.92 15.06 -41.96
CA LEU A 566 6.65 14.85 -42.66
C LEU A 566 6.05 13.48 -42.35
N VAL A 567 6.86 12.41 -42.42
CA VAL A 567 6.40 11.05 -42.16
C VAL A 567 5.96 10.88 -40.71
N ILE A 568 6.76 11.36 -39.75
CA ILE A 568 6.46 11.27 -38.32
C ILE A 568 5.19 12.08 -37.99
N ASN A 569 5.09 13.32 -38.46
CA ASN A 569 3.92 14.17 -38.24
C ASN A 569 2.67 13.61 -38.91
N THR A 570 2.79 13.04 -40.12
CA THR A 570 1.66 12.39 -40.80
C THR A 570 1.16 11.19 -40.01
N PHE A 571 2.07 10.38 -39.46
CA PHE A 571 1.71 9.27 -38.60
C PHE A 571 0.94 9.76 -37.36
N VAL A 572 1.48 10.73 -36.62
CA VAL A 572 0.82 11.26 -35.41
C VAL A 572 -0.51 11.91 -35.74
N LYS A 573 -0.57 12.69 -36.82
CA LYS A 573 -1.82 13.33 -37.27
C LYS A 573 -2.90 12.29 -37.58
N ASN A 574 -2.54 11.19 -38.23
CA ASN A 574 -3.50 10.13 -38.52
C ASN A 574 -3.91 9.39 -37.24
N ALA A 575 -2.95 9.01 -36.40
CA ALA A 575 -3.20 8.32 -35.14
C ALA A 575 -3.99 9.16 -34.12
N THR A 576 -3.98 10.49 -34.26
CA THR A 576 -4.71 11.44 -33.38
C THR A 576 -5.94 12.04 -34.05
N ARG A 577 -6.36 11.50 -35.21
CA ARG A 577 -7.49 11.99 -36.00
C ARG A 577 -7.43 13.49 -36.30
N GLY A 578 -6.23 14.00 -36.51
CA GLY A 578 -5.96 15.40 -36.85
C GLY A 578 -5.83 16.34 -35.65
N LEU A 579 -6.01 15.86 -34.41
CA LEU A 579 -5.89 16.71 -33.21
C LEU A 579 -4.46 17.19 -32.97
N ILE A 580 -3.47 16.34 -33.26
CA ILE A 580 -2.05 16.69 -33.17
C ILE A 580 -1.50 16.72 -34.59
N SER A 581 -1.32 17.92 -35.13
CA SER A 581 -0.90 18.12 -36.53
C SER A 581 0.60 18.01 -36.74
N SER A 582 1.41 18.30 -35.71
CA SER A 582 2.86 18.24 -35.73
C SER A 582 3.40 17.97 -34.32
N ILE A 583 4.40 17.10 -34.21
CA ILE A 583 5.18 16.84 -32.99
C ILE A 583 6.64 17.25 -33.11
N LEU A 584 7.18 17.37 -34.32
CA LEU A 584 8.58 17.69 -34.61
C LEU A 584 8.67 18.55 -35.86
N SER A 585 9.50 19.58 -35.89
CA SER A 585 9.91 20.25 -37.13
C SER A 585 11.20 19.66 -37.70
N ALA A 586 11.51 19.95 -38.97
CA ALA A 586 12.69 19.40 -39.63
C ALA A 586 14.01 19.87 -38.97
N ASP A 587 14.02 21.04 -38.33
CA ASP A 587 15.15 21.57 -37.57
C ASP A 587 15.38 20.85 -36.23
N GLU A 588 14.36 20.18 -35.68
CA GLU A 588 14.45 19.43 -34.42
C GLU A 588 14.98 17.99 -34.61
N ILE A 589 15.15 17.54 -35.86
CA ILE A 589 15.69 16.20 -36.17
C ILE A 589 17.20 16.31 -36.41
N ASP A 590 17.98 15.64 -35.56
CA ASP A 590 19.43 15.48 -35.80
C ASP A 590 19.65 14.45 -36.93
N PRO A 591 20.42 14.75 -37.99
CA PRO A 591 20.78 13.78 -39.03
C PRO A 591 21.46 12.50 -38.53
N GLN A 592 22.08 12.52 -37.34
CA GLN A 592 22.70 11.38 -36.70
C GLN A 592 21.74 10.58 -35.80
N THR A 593 20.47 10.99 -35.71
CA THR A 593 19.46 10.26 -34.95
C THR A 593 19.41 8.81 -35.39
N LYS A 594 19.46 7.88 -34.42
CA LYS A 594 19.38 6.45 -34.71
C LYS A 594 17.97 5.90 -34.55
N VAL A 595 17.23 6.39 -33.57
CA VAL A 595 15.87 5.95 -33.26
C VAL A 595 15.04 7.13 -32.75
N ILE A 596 13.79 7.23 -33.18
CA ILE A 596 12.75 8.05 -32.55
C ILE A 596 11.63 7.11 -32.13
N LEU A 597 11.35 7.06 -30.83
CA LEU A 597 10.17 6.39 -30.29
C LEU A 597 9.04 7.41 -30.21
N THR A 598 7.94 7.13 -30.88
CA THR A 598 6.76 7.99 -30.86
C THR A 598 5.58 7.21 -30.34
N ASN A 599 4.88 7.82 -29.40
CA ASN A 599 3.57 7.39 -28.99
C ASN A 599 2.53 8.44 -29.39
N ALA A 600 1.40 7.99 -29.92
CA ALA A 600 0.23 8.81 -30.16
C ALA A 600 -0.98 8.21 -29.44
N LEU A 601 -1.66 9.03 -28.64
CA LEU A 601 -2.95 8.68 -28.06
C LEU A 601 -4.04 9.65 -28.51
N TYR A 602 -5.22 9.09 -28.79
CA TYR A 602 -6.45 9.82 -29.00
C TYR A 602 -7.51 9.28 -28.06
N PHE A 603 -8.10 10.15 -27.25
CA PHE A 603 -9.21 9.77 -26.38
C PHE A 603 -10.43 10.63 -26.69
N LYS A 604 -11.57 9.97 -26.90
CA LYS A 604 -12.88 10.60 -27.11
C LYS A 604 -13.96 9.77 -26.44
N ALA A 605 -14.69 10.35 -25.50
CA ALA A 605 -15.80 9.68 -24.82
C ALA A 605 -16.94 10.64 -24.52
N THR A 606 -18.17 10.13 -24.41
CA THR A 606 -19.34 10.92 -23.99
C THR A 606 -19.63 10.71 -22.51
N TRP A 607 -20.09 11.75 -21.80
CA TRP A 607 -20.50 11.57 -20.41
C TRP A 607 -21.67 10.57 -20.31
N GLN A 608 -21.69 9.77 -19.24
CA GLN A 608 -22.87 8.95 -18.93
C GLN A 608 -24.08 9.85 -18.65
N THR A 609 -23.87 10.91 -17.88
CA THR A 609 -24.82 12.02 -17.69
C THR A 609 -24.21 13.29 -18.28
N ILE A 610 -24.80 13.80 -19.35
CA ILE A 610 -24.35 15.05 -19.99
C ILE A 610 -24.77 16.29 -19.19
N PHE A 611 -24.01 17.37 -19.32
CA PHE A 611 -24.39 18.67 -18.79
C PHE A 611 -25.39 19.33 -19.74
N ASP A 612 -26.49 19.89 -19.22
CA ASP A 612 -27.40 20.68 -20.05
C ASP A 612 -26.78 22.05 -20.33
N LYS A 613 -26.52 22.34 -21.61
CA LYS A 613 -25.96 23.61 -22.10
C LYS A 613 -26.72 24.85 -21.61
N LYS A 614 -28.01 24.73 -21.26
CA LYS A 614 -28.82 25.83 -20.69
C LYS A 614 -28.31 26.30 -19.32
N TRP A 615 -27.73 25.39 -18.54
CA TRP A 615 -27.18 25.67 -17.22
C TRP A 615 -25.70 26.05 -17.24
N THR A 616 -25.02 25.91 -18.37
CA THR A 616 -23.67 26.47 -18.54
C THR A 616 -23.73 28.00 -18.49
N LYS A 617 -22.95 28.60 -17.59
CA LYS A 617 -22.84 30.07 -17.44
C LYS A 617 -21.38 30.48 -17.37
N SER A 618 -21.06 31.63 -17.96
CA SER A 618 -19.75 32.26 -17.78
C SER A 618 -19.61 32.69 -16.33
N ALA A 619 -18.59 32.19 -15.65
CA ALA A 619 -18.26 32.54 -14.28
C ALA A 619 -16.74 32.65 -14.12
N CYS A 620 -16.31 33.18 -12.98
CA CYS A 620 -14.90 33.38 -12.70
C CYS A 620 -14.19 32.04 -12.47
N PHE A 621 -13.10 31.79 -13.20
CA PHE A 621 -12.08 30.83 -12.82
C PHE A 621 -10.88 31.59 -12.25
N HIS A 622 -10.54 31.36 -10.98
CA HIS A 622 -9.45 32.01 -10.28
C HIS A 622 -8.14 31.27 -10.58
N THR A 623 -7.13 31.97 -11.11
CA THR A 623 -5.88 31.34 -11.56
C THR A 623 -4.85 31.23 -10.43
N ALA A 624 -3.86 30.35 -10.58
CA ALA A 624 -2.82 30.11 -9.57
C ALA A 624 -2.00 31.36 -9.16
N THR A 625 -2.02 32.46 -9.92
CA THR A 625 -1.31 33.72 -9.61
C THR A 625 -2.00 34.56 -8.54
N GLY A 626 -3.25 34.26 -8.19
CA GLY A 626 -3.94 34.79 -7.02
C GLY A 626 -5.45 34.93 -7.22
N PRO A 627 -6.25 35.04 -6.14
CA PRO A 627 -7.72 35.09 -6.23
C PRO A 627 -8.28 36.33 -6.95
N GLN A 628 -7.45 37.34 -7.20
CA GLN A 628 -7.80 38.55 -7.97
C GLN A 628 -7.66 38.36 -9.49
N ASP A 629 -6.90 37.35 -9.94
CA ASP A 629 -6.73 37.03 -11.36
C ASP A 629 -7.83 36.06 -11.80
N CYS A 630 -8.82 36.61 -12.47
CA CYS A 630 -10.04 35.92 -12.87
C CYS A 630 -10.09 35.74 -14.39
N VAL A 631 -10.29 34.50 -14.85
CA VAL A 631 -10.59 34.19 -16.25
C VAL A 631 -12.05 33.80 -16.38
N LEU A 632 -12.85 34.62 -17.07
CA LEU A 632 -14.25 34.29 -17.37
C LEU A 632 -14.31 33.02 -18.23
N THR A 633 -14.89 31.97 -17.65
CA THR A 633 -14.91 30.63 -18.21
C THR A 633 -16.33 30.09 -18.17
N PRO A 634 -16.81 29.40 -19.23
CA PRO A 634 -18.07 28.67 -19.16
C PRO A 634 -17.95 27.55 -18.11
N LEU A 635 -18.64 27.71 -16.97
CA LEU A 635 -18.80 26.65 -15.98
C LEU A 635 -20.09 25.90 -16.29
N MET A 636 -19.96 24.61 -16.56
CA MET A 636 -21.07 23.69 -16.78
C MET A 636 -21.50 23.09 -15.44
N LEU A 637 -22.82 23.11 -15.21
CA LEU A 637 -23.47 22.72 -13.96
C LEU A 637 -24.20 21.39 -14.14
N LEU A 638 -24.00 20.46 -13.20
CA LEU A 638 -24.73 19.21 -13.13
C LEU A 638 -25.03 18.86 -11.67
N ILE A 639 -26.26 18.42 -11.40
CA ILE A 639 -26.69 17.94 -10.08
C ILE A 639 -27.20 16.52 -10.29
N GLU A 640 -26.53 15.55 -9.67
CA GLU A 640 -26.85 14.13 -9.76
C GLU A 640 -26.21 13.41 -8.57
N THR A 641 -26.53 12.13 -8.38
CA THR A 641 -25.82 11.24 -7.46
C THR A 641 -24.49 10.77 -8.08
N PHE A 642 -23.37 11.17 -7.50
CA PHE A 642 -22.02 10.77 -7.92
C PHE A 642 -21.33 9.93 -6.86
N ASP A 643 -20.29 9.18 -7.25
CA ASP A 643 -19.31 8.74 -6.25
C ASP A 643 -18.52 9.98 -5.81
N TYR A 644 -18.58 10.24 -4.51
CA TYR A 644 -18.05 11.45 -3.88
C TYR A 644 -17.22 11.10 -2.66
N LEU A 645 -16.12 11.83 -2.47
CA LEU A 645 -15.26 11.73 -1.30
C LEU A 645 -14.82 13.12 -0.88
N GLU A 646 -15.00 13.44 0.39
CA GLU A 646 -14.48 14.67 0.99
C GLU A 646 -13.29 14.33 1.89
N THR A 647 -12.17 15.02 1.66
CA THR A 647 -10.94 14.83 2.44
C THR A 647 -10.61 16.09 3.24
N ALA A 648 -9.48 16.09 3.96
CA ALA A 648 -9.04 17.25 4.72
C ALA A 648 -8.82 18.50 3.82
N ASN A 649 -8.24 18.31 2.64
CA ASN A 649 -7.83 19.40 1.75
C ASN A 649 -8.54 19.40 0.40
N SER A 650 -9.41 18.43 0.09
CA SER A 650 -10.04 18.32 -1.24
C SER A 650 -11.47 17.81 -1.21
N GLN A 651 -12.18 18.07 -2.30
CA GLN A 651 -13.44 17.44 -2.66
C GLN A 651 -13.21 16.67 -3.97
N ILE A 652 -13.55 15.38 -3.95
CA ILE A 652 -13.27 14.46 -5.05
C ILE A 652 -14.58 13.91 -5.58
N VAL A 653 -14.78 14.01 -6.89
CA VAL A 653 -16.00 13.52 -7.56
C VAL A 653 -15.65 12.70 -8.80
N ARG A 654 -16.35 11.59 -8.99
CA ARG A 654 -16.20 10.70 -10.15
C ARG A 654 -17.34 10.91 -11.13
N LEU A 655 -17.01 11.26 -12.37
CA LEU A 655 -17.93 11.38 -13.50
C LEU A 655 -17.71 10.22 -14.46
N ASN A 656 -18.70 9.36 -14.65
CA ASN A 656 -18.61 8.22 -15.56
C ASN A 656 -18.78 8.66 -17.02
N TYR A 657 -18.09 7.98 -17.92
CA TYR A 657 -18.37 8.04 -19.36
C TYR A 657 -19.39 6.96 -19.75
N ALA A 658 -20.12 7.19 -20.84
CA ALA A 658 -21.04 6.21 -21.40
C ALA A 658 -20.28 4.98 -21.90
N GLY A 659 -20.81 3.78 -21.64
CA GLY A 659 -20.18 2.50 -22.03
C GLY A 659 -19.43 1.77 -20.90
N ASP A 660 -19.56 2.24 -19.66
CA ASP A 660 -19.18 1.61 -18.38
C ASP A 660 -17.69 1.27 -18.15
N THR A 661 -16.80 1.43 -19.13
CA THR A 661 -15.38 1.05 -18.96
C THR A 661 -14.44 2.19 -18.58
N ARG A 662 -14.91 3.45 -18.51
CA ARG A 662 -14.06 4.61 -18.19
C ARG A 662 -14.78 5.68 -17.37
N ALA A 663 -14.01 6.40 -16.55
CA ALA A 663 -14.50 7.54 -15.78
C ALA A 663 -13.43 8.63 -15.64
N MET A 664 -13.87 9.85 -15.33
CA MET A 664 -13.02 10.96 -14.92
C MET A 664 -13.18 11.20 -13.41
N LEU A 665 -12.08 11.14 -12.67
CA LEU A 665 -12.00 11.58 -11.28
C LEU A 665 -11.52 13.03 -11.26
N ILE A 666 -12.21 13.90 -10.52
CA ILE A 666 -11.91 15.32 -10.40
C ILE A 666 -11.57 15.61 -8.94
N VAL A 667 -10.37 16.14 -8.70
CA VAL A 667 -9.84 16.43 -7.37
C VAL A 667 -9.73 17.94 -7.23
N VAL A 668 -10.71 18.54 -6.55
CA VAL A 668 -10.81 19.98 -6.36
C VAL A 668 -10.29 20.35 -4.97
N PRO A 669 -9.25 21.17 -4.85
CA PRO A 669 -8.79 21.65 -3.55
C PRO A 669 -9.88 22.45 -2.82
N LYS A 670 -9.90 22.39 -1.49
CA LYS A 670 -10.74 23.28 -0.67
C LYS A 670 -10.17 24.69 -0.60
N LEU A 671 -8.85 24.80 -0.67
CA LEU A 671 -8.11 26.07 -0.71
C LEU A 671 -7.67 26.36 -2.14
N HIS A 672 -7.81 27.62 -2.56
CA HIS A 672 -7.45 28.07 -3.91
C HIS A 672 -6.01 27.69 -4.34
N ASN A 673 -5.04 27.76 -3.42
CA ASN A 673 -3.64 27.36 -3.65
C ASN A 673 -3.31 25.96 -3.09
N GLY A 674 -4.32 25.14 -2.84
CA GLY A 674 -4.24 23.87 -2.15
C GLY A 674 -3.92 22.65 -3.02
N LEU A 675 -3.63 22.83 -4.33
CA LEU A 675 -3.44 21.71 -5.27
C LEU A 675 -2.43 20.67 -4.77
N THR A 676 -1.28 21.11 -4.25
CA THR A 676 -0.26 20.20 -3.70
C THR A 676 -0.76 19.42 -2.49
N LEU A 677 -1.61 20.03 -1.65
CA LEU A 677 -2.22 19.34 -0.50
C LEU A 677 -3.33 18.38 -0.95
N ALA A 678 -4.12 18.75 -1.95
CA ALA A 678 -5.12 17.88 -2.54
C ALA A 678 -4.49 16.64 -3.20
N LEU A 679 -3.36 16.79 -3.90
CA LEU A 679 -2.61 15.65 -4.42
C LEU A 679 -2.02 14.76 -3.31
N ARG A 680 -1.66 15.33 -2.15
CA ARG A 680 -1.25 14.53 -0.99
C ARG A 680 -2.40 13.73 -0.40
N ASP A 681 -3.61 14.27 -0.42
CA ASP A 681 -4.81 13.53 -0.01
C ASP A 681 -5.08 12.36 -0.96
N VAL A 682 -4.80 12.50 -2.26
CA VAL A 682 -4.88 11.36 -3.20
C VAL A 682 -3.82 10.31 -2.87
N GLU A 683 -2.57 10.73 -2.60
CA GLU A 683 -1.46 9.83 -2.25
C GLU A 683 -1.66 9.09 -0.92
N SER A 684 -2.42 9.65 0.03
CA SER A 684 -2.63 9.01 1.32
C SER A 684 -3.41 7.70 1.25
N TYR A 685 -4.18 7.46 0.19
CA TYR A 685 -4.94 6.21 -0.03
C TYR A 685 -4.10 5.05 -0.57
N ARG A 686 -2.77 5.19 -0.66
CA ARG A 686 -1.77 4.22 -1.19
C ARG A 686 -1.87 3.87 -2.66
N SER A 687 -3.08 3.73 -3.18
CA SER A 687 -3.38 3.41 -4.56
C SER A 687 -4.65 4.11 -5.03
N PHE A 688 -4.76 4.26 -6.34
CA PHE A 688 -5.94 4.86 -6.94
C PHE A 688 -7.20 3.99 -6.73
N SER A 689 -7.08 2.65 -6.75
CA SER A 689 -8.20 1.75 -6.47
C SER A 689 -8.75 1.91 -5.06
N HIS A 690 -7.88 2.03 -4.07
CA HIS A 690 -8.28 2.25 -2.68
C HIS A 690 -9.00 3.58 -2.51
N LEU A 691 -8.55 4.66 -3.15
CA LEU A 691 -9.27 5.93 -3.16
C LEU A 691 -10.69 5.76 -3.70
N LEU A 692 -10.84 5.09 -4.85
CA LEU A 692 -12.14 4.88 -5.48
C LEU A 692 -13.08 4.05 -4.59
N ALA A 693 -12.55 3.08 -3.84
CA ALA A 693 -13.33 2.24 -2.94
C ALA A 693 -13.90 2.99 -1.72
N HIS A 694 -13.32 4.14 -1.36
CA HIS A 694 -13.80 4.98 -0.25
C HIS A 694 -14.81 6.06 -0.68
N MET A 695 -15.12 6.15 -1.97
CA MET A 695 -16.10 7.12 -2.48
C MET A 695 -17.52 6.61 -2.21
N ASN A 696 -18.40 7.50 -1.72
CA ASN A 696 -19.79 7.19 -1.42
C ASN A 696 -20.73 7.84 -2.43
N LYS A 697 -21.80 7.14 -2.79
CA LYS A 697 -22.89 7.70 -3.61
C LYS A 697 -23.54 8.86 -2.87
N THR A 698 -23.40 10.07 -3.40
CA THR A 698 -23.87 11.31 -2.79
C THR A 698 -24.47 12.23 -3.85
N ASP A 699 -25.57 12.91 -3.53
CA ASP A 699 -26.12 13.96 -4.38
C ASP A 699 -25.21 15.20 -4.32
N VAL A 700 -24.54 15.50 -5.43
CA VAL A 700 -23.52 16.56 -5.50
C VAL A 700 -23.86 17.54 -6.62
N GLU A 701 -23.72 18.84 -6.31
CA GLU A 701 -23.74 19.92 -7.29
C GLU A 701 -22.31 20.12 -7.83
N VAL A 702 -22.08 19.72 -9.08
CA VAL A 702 -20.79 19.83 -9.75
C VAL A 702 -20.78 21.04 -10.69
N LEU A 703 -19.86 21.98 -10.46
CA LEU A 703 -19.48 23.02 -11.42
C LEU A 703 -18.11 22.69 -11.98
N LEU A 704 -18.04 22.39 -13.28
CA LEU A 704 -16.79 22.09 -13.99
C LEU A 704 -16.57 23.10 -15.11
N PRO A 705 -15.35 23.60 -15.38
CA PRO A 705 -15.13 24.46 -16.52
C PRO A 705 -15.15 23.67 -17.83
N ARG A 706 -15.62 24.30 -18.90
CA ARG A 706 -15.24 23.89 -20.25
C ARG A 706 -13.77 24.26 -20.47
N PHE A 707 -12.94 23.31 -20.90
CA PHE A 707 -11.53 23.57 -21.13
C PHE A 707 -10.92 22.73 -22.25
N GLU A 708 -9.81 23.23 -22.80
CA GLU A 708 -8.96 22.54 -23.74
C GLU A 708 -7.51 22.65 -23.26
N ILE A 709 -6.76 21.54 -23.31
CA ILE A 709 -5.33 21.52 -23.00
C ILE A 709 -4.61 20.92 -24.20
N ASP A 710 -3.64 21.68 -24.73
CA ASP A 710 -2.64 21.21 -25.68
C ASP A 710 -1.30 21.15 -24.93
N TYR A 711 -0.85 19.93 -24.62
CA TYR A 711 0.34 19.68 -23.82
C TYR A 711 1.45 19.12 -24.71
N ASN A 712 2.62 19.75 -24.68
CA ASN A 712 3.81 19.32 -25.41
C ASN A 712 5.03 19.52 -24.52
N VAL A 713 5.72 18.44 -24.17
CA VAL A 713 6.89 18.48 -23.28
C VAL A 713 7.91 17.42 -23.69
N ASP A 714 9.19 17.73 -23.48
CA ASP A 714 10.23 16.70 -23.40
C ASP A 714 10.33 16.19 -21.96
N LEU A 715 10.02 14.92 -21.75
CA LEU A 715 9.95 14.29 -20.44
C LEU A 715 11.32 13.95 -19.86
N VAL A 716 12.44 14.08 -20.59
CA VAL A 716 13.77 13.73 -20.06
C VAL A 716 14.03 14.36 -18.69
N ARG A 717 13.84 15.68 -18.54
CA ARG A 717 14.06 16.38 -17.26
C ARG A 717 13.11 15.93 -16.15
N VAL A 718 11.87 15.59 -16.50
CA VAL A 718 10.86 15.07 -15.56
C VAL A 718 11.30 13.70 -15.07
N LEU A 719 11.69 12.82 -15.98
CA LEU A 719 12.13 11.45 -15.71
C LEU A 719 13.45 11.41 -14.93
N GLU A 720 14.38 12.32 -15.20
CA GLU A 720 15.63 12.46 -14.43
C GLU A 720 15.39 12.89 -12.98
N LYS A 721 14.42 13.79 -12.75
CA LYS A 721 13.96 14.17 -11.39
C LYS A 721 13.33 12.98 -10.67
N MET A 722 12.60 12.14 -11.41
CA MET A 722 12.05 10.88 -10.92
C MET A 722 13.11 9.78 -10.73
N GLY A 723 14.35 10.00 -11.14
CA GLY A 723 15.46 9.06 -10.93
C GLY A 723 15.73 8.09 -12.09
N ILE A 724 15.10 8.27 -13.24
CA ILE A 724 15.45 7.59 -14.50
C ILE A 724 16.51 8.44 -15.19
N ARG A 725 17.79 8.07 -15.03
CA ARG A 725 18.95 8.86 -15.49
C ARG A 725 19.89 8.06 -16.38
N GLU A 726 20.05 6.76 -16.11
CA GLU A 726 21.03 5.90 -16.80
C GLU A 726 20.80 5.85 -18.29
N ILE A 727 19.53 5.79 -18.71
CA ILE A 727 19.12 5.73 -20.13
C ILE A 727 19.46 7.01 -20.92
N PHE A 728 19.57 8.15 -20.23
CA PHE A 728 19.90 9.46 -20.80
C PHE A 728 21.38 9.83 -20.61
N SER A 729 22.17 8.95 -19.98
CA SER A 729 23.60 9.16 -19.73
C SER A 729 24.41 9.18 -21.04
N THR A 730 25.72 9.46 -20.95
CA THR A 730 26.62 9.47 -22.10
C THR A 730 26.87 8.07 -22.68
N SER A 731 26.57 7.01 -21.92
CA SER A 731 26.83 5.62 -22.29
C SER A 731 25.78 4.67 -21.67
N PRO A 732 24.49 4.79 -22.05
CA PRO A 732 23.47 3.89 -21.54
C PRO A 732 23.72 2.47 -22.08
N ASN A 733 23.39 1.45 -21.29
CA ASN A 733 23.56 0.08 -21.72
C ASN A 733 22.37 -0.38 -22.57
N LEU A 734 22.36 0.07 -23.84
CA LEU A 734 21.38 -0.27 -24.89
C LEU A 734 21.92 -1.33 -25.86
N ASN A 735 22.72 -2.27 -25.36
CA ASN A 735 23.39 -3.28 -26.16
C ASN A 735 22.45 -4.21 -26.96
N ASN A 736 21.19 -4.33 -26.55
CA ASN A 736 20.21 -5.16 -27.25
C ASN A 736 19.41 -4.39 -28.32
N LEU A 737 19.65 -3.09 -28.50
CA LEU A 737 18.90 -2.28 -29.47
C LEU A 737 19.31 -2.59 -30.92
N PHE A 738 20.62 -2.58 -31.21
CA PHE A 738 21.18 -2.77 -32.55
C PHE A 738 22.01 -4.04 -32.66
N GLU A 739 22.12 -4.57 -33.88
CA GLU A 739 23.10 -5.62 -34.19
C GLU A 739 24.54 -5.07 -34.03
N GLY A 740 25.44 -5.88 -33.47
CA GLY A 740 26.87 -5.56 -33.40
C GLY A 740 27.32 -4.65 -32.24
N ASN A 741 26.56 -4.58 -31.13
CA ASN A 741 26.90 -3.81 -29.92
C ASN A 741 27.21 -2.32 -30.19
N GLN A 742 26.51 -1.70 -31.14
CA GLN A 742 26.67 -0.28 -31.38
C GLN A 742 26.19 0.54 -30.17
N LEU A 743 26.92 1.62 -29.87
CA LEU A 743 26.47 2.60 -28.90
C LEU A 743 25.22 3.33 -29.43
N ALA A 744 24.25 3.48 -28.55
CA ALA A 744 23.02 4.22 -28.77
C ALA A 744 22.73 5.04 -27.52
N LYS A 745 22.07 6.18 -27.69
CA LYS A 745 21.63 7.05 -26.60
C LYS A 745 20.20 7.52 -26.87
N VAL A 746 19.44 7.73 -25.80
CA VAL A 746 18.14 8.40 -25.88
C VAL A 746 18.37 9.87 -25.53
N ASP A 747 18.16 10.76 -26.49
CA ASP A 747 18.40 12.20 -26.30
C ASP A 747 17.15 12.98 -25.86
N SER A 748 15.96 12.55 -26.30
CA SER A 748 14.68 13.17 -25.97
C SER A 748 13.58 12.13 -25.82
N LEU A 749 12.55 12.45 -25.02
CA LEU A 749 11.32 11.68 -24.90
C LEU A 749 10.14 12.64 -24.96
N ILE A 750 9.71 12.95 -26.17
CA ILE A 750 8.68 13.95 -26.43
C ILE A 750 7.29 13.34 -26.21
N HIS A 751 6.54 13.93 -25.28
CA HIS A 751 5.16 13.58 -25.02
C HIS A 751 4.24 14.72 -25.43
N LYS A 752 3.34 14.44 -26.39
CA LYS A 752 2.32 15.36 -26.83
C LYS A 752 0.93 14.76 -26.63
N ALA A 753 0.07 15.50 -25.94
CA ALA A 753 -1.28 15.06 -25.62
C ALA A 753 -2.25 16.24 -25.69
N LYS A 754 -3.50 15.96 -26.10
CA LYS A 754 -4.54 16.97 -26.24
C LYS A 754 -5.86 16.47 -25.67
N ILE A 755 -6.53 17.31 -24.90
CA ILE A 755 -7.86 17.04 -24.34
C ILE A 755 -8.79 18.24 -24.53
N GLU A 756 -10.04 17.96 -24.85
CA GLU A 756 -11.14 18.92 -24.86
C GLU A 756 -12.25 18.37 -23.96
N VAL A 757 -12.72 19.18 -23.02
CA VAL A 757 -13.81 18.83 -22.08
C VAL A 757 -14.95 19.83 -22.27
N ASN A 758 -16.14 19.32 -22.60
CA ASN A 758 -17.36 20.10 -22.77
C ASN A 758 -18.59 19.38 -22.19
N GLU A 759 -19.77 19.95 -22.41
CA GLU A 759 -21.03 19.48 -21.84
C GLU A 759 -21.42 18.06 -22.27
N GLU A 760 -20.93 17.58 -23.41
CA GLU A 760 -21.28 16.27 -23.96
C GLU A 760 -20.27 15.17 -23.57
N GLY A 761 -19.05 15.55 -23.21
CA GLY A 761 -17.97 14.62 -22.90
C GLY A 761 -16.60 15.14 -23.29
N THR A 762 -15.68 14.21 -23.56
CA THR A 762 -14.41 14.44 -24.24
C THR A 762 -14.55 14.31 -25.77
N LYS A 763 -15.64 14.89 -26.31
CA LYS A 763 -16.09 15.05 -27.72
C LYS A 763 -17.15 14.03 -28.22
N ALA A 764 -18.12 14.53 -29.00
CA ALA A 764 -19.59 14.30 -29.03
C ALA A 764 -20.27 12.96 -29.45
N SER A 765 -21.47 12.69 -28.86
CA SER A 765 -22.83 12.60 -29.49
C SER A 765 -23.94 12.51 -28.41
N ALA A 766 -25.10 13.15 -28.62
CA ALA A 766 -26.11 13.50 -27.59
C ALA A 766 -27.21 12.45 -27.34
N VAL A 767 -27.62 12.29 -26.07
CA VAL A 767 -28.96 11.80 -25.66
C VAL A 767 -29.38 12.53 -24.38
N SER A 768 -30.61 13.04 -24.36
CA SER A 768 -31.19 13.82 -23.26
C SER A 768 -31.83 12.91 -22.21
N LEU A 769 -31.45 13.04 -20.93
CA LEU A 769 -32.21 12.48 -19.81
C LEU A 769 -32.46 13.58 -18.76
N VAL A 770 -33.69 13.61 -18.27
CA VAL A 770 -34.22 14.56 -17.28
C VAL A 770 -34.03 13.95 -15.90
N SER A 771 -33.37 14.65 -14.98
CA SER A 771 -33.25 14.22 -13.57
C SER A 771 -34.06 15.13 -12.64
N VAL A 772 -34.68 14.52 -11.63
CA VAL A 772 -35.62 15.14 -10.68
C VAL A 772 -34.84 15.61 -9.45
N ILE A 773 -34.95 16.89 -9.08
CA ILE A 773 -34.30 17.46 -7.90
C ILE A 773 -35.16 17.17 -6.65
N PRO A 774 -34.65 16.50 -5.60
CA PRO A 774 -35.35 16.38 -4.32
C PRO A 774 -35.27 17.71 -3.55
N LEU A 775 -36.43 18.22 -3.10
CA LEU A 775 -36.54 19.41 -2.27
C LEU A 775 -36.70 19.03 -0.79
N MET A 776 -35.63 18.63 -0.08
CA MET A 776 -35.58 18.69 1.39
C MET A 776 -34.14 18.78 1.94
N GLY A 777 -33.82 19.89 2.60
CA GLY A 777 -33.18 19.96 3.93
C GLY A 777 -31.77 19.45 4.20
N SER A 778 -31.08 18.70 3.33
CA SER A 778 -29.67 18.34 3.51
C SER A 778 -28.76 19.24 2.67
N SER A 779 -27.66 19.73 3.24
CA SER A 779 -26.65 20.49 2.50
C SER A 779 -25.98 19.61 1.44
N THR A 780 -26.47 19.62 0.21
CA THR A 780 -25.82 18.93 -0.92
C THR A 780 -24.42 19.50 -1.11
N PRO A 781 -23.34 18.68 -1.04
CA PRO A 781 -21.99 19.16 -1.28
C PRO A 781 -21.88 19.82 -2.64
N LYS A 782 -21.19 20.96 -2.68
CA LYS A 782 -20.92 21.70 -3.91
C LYS A 782 -19.47 21.51 -4.29
N VAL A 783 -19.20 20.80 -5.38
CA VAL A 783 -17.86 20.63 -5.95
C VAL A 783 -17.68 21.67 -7.04
N ARG A 784 -16.92 22.72 -6.72
CA ARG A 784 -16.76 23.87 -7.60
C ARG A 784 -15.32 23.98 -8.10
N ALA A 785 -15.09 23.46 -9.30
CA ALA A 785 -13.78 23.46 -9.96
C ALA A 785 -13.50 24.81 -10.65
N ASP A 786 -13.55 25.91 -9.89
CA ASP A 786 -13.35 27.28 -10.37
C ASP A 786 -11.95 27.83 -10.07
N HIS A 787 -11.01 26.97 -9.72
CA HIS A 787 -9.62 27.28 -9.40
C HIS A 787 -8.75 26.02 -9.67
N PRO A 788 -7.41 26.08 -9.56
CA PRO A 788 -6.55 24.98 -10.01
C PRO A 788 -6.92 23.63 -9.40
N PHE A 789 -7.17 22.63 -10.26
CA PHE A 789 -7.58 21.29 -9.85
C PHE A 789 -6.86 20.21 -10.65
N ALA A 790 -6.81 19.00 -10.11
CA ALA A 790 -6.28 17.81 -10.78
C ALA A 790 -7.42 16.92 -11.28
N PHE A 791 -7.17 16.17 -12.34
CA PHE A 791 -8.12 15.19 -12.85
C PHE A 791 -7.41 13.94 -13.40
N PHE A 792 -8.11 12.81 -13.35
CA PHE A 792 -7.61 11.51 -13.80
C PHE A 792 -8.68 10.84 -14.66
N ILE A 793 -8.31 10.33 -15.83
CA ILE A 793 -9.16 9.49 -16.66
C ILE A 793 -8.64 8.07 -16.55
N PHE A 794 -9.49 7.15 -16.14
CA PHE A 794 -9.08 5.79 -15.80
C PHE A 794 -10.07 4.75 -16.33
N ASN A 795 -9.59 3.51 -16.46
CA ASN A 795 -10.43 2.36 -16.75
C ASN A 795 -11.13 1.90 -15.45
N THR A 796 -12.45 1.83 -15.44
CA THR A 796 -13.25 1.55 -14.23
C THR A 796 -13.21 0.09 -13.78
N HIS A 797 -12.76 -0.82 -14.63
CA HIS A 797 -12.60 -2.24 -14.30
C HIS A 797 -11.21 -2.53 -13.74
N SER A 798 -10.17 -2.01 -14.39
CA SER A 798 -8.78 -2.23 -13.97
C SER A 798 -8.24 -1.18 -13.00
N ASN A 799 -8.93 -0.05 -12.85
CA ASN A 799 -8.48 1.17 -12.15
C ASN A 799 -7.17 1.76 -12.71
N THR A 800 -6.75 1.34 -13.92
CA THR A 800 -5.57 1.88 -14.61
C THR A 800 -5.80 3.34 -14.99
N ILE A 801 -4.90 4.23 -14.57
CA ILE A 801 -4.91 5.65 -14.96
C ILE A 801 -4.39 5.76 -16.40
N LEU A 802 -5.30 6.12 -17.32
CA LEU A 802 -5.01 6.30 -18.73
C LEU A 802 -4.45 7.69 -19.01
N PHE A 803 -5.06 8.72 -18.40
CA PHE A 803 -4.60 10.10 -18.48
C PHE A 803 -4.69 10.79 -17.12
N GLU A 804 -3.84 11.77 -16.90
CA GLU A 804 -3.85 12.63 -15.73
C GLU A 804 -3.50 14.05 -16.13
N GLY A 805 -4.02 15.03 -15.39
CA GLY A 805 -3.80 16.41 -15.71
C GLY A 805 -4.08 17.38 -14.59
N ILE A 806 -3.59 18.60 -14.79
CA ILE A 806 -3.80 19.75 -13.92
C ILE A 806 -4.26 20.91 -14.80
N LEU A 807 -5.41 21.47 -14.48
CA LEU A 807 -5.90 22.71 -15.07
C LEU A 807 -5.57 23.85 -14.11
N ASN A 808 -4.56 24.66 -14.42
CA ASN A 808 -4.25 25.87 -13.66
C ASN A 808 -4.98 27.10 -14.20
N GLU A 809 -5.27 27.11 -15.51
CA GLU A 809 -6.03 28.18 -16.15
C GLU A 809 -6.67 27.69 -17.47
N PRO A 810 -7.99 27.77 -17.61
CA PRO A 810 -8.69 27.43 -18.85
C PRO A 810 -8.32 28.40 -19.99
N GLN A 811 -8.23 27.89 -21.21
CA GLN A 811 -8.06 28.75 -22.38
C GLN A 811 -9.31 29.64 -22.53
N THR A 812 -9.11 30.94 -22.71
CA THR A 812 -10.22 31.84 -23.08
C THR A 812 -10.78 31.38 -24.41
N SER A 813 -12.04 30.94 -24.44
CA SER A 813 -12.72 30.62 -25.68
C SER A 813 -12.60 31.84 -26.60
N SER A 814 -11.92 31.66 -27.73
CA SER A 814 -11.77 32.67 -28.77
C SER A 814 -13.13 32.98 -29.40
N HIS A 815 -13.95 33.79 -28.72
CA HIS A 815 -14.83 34.66 -29.47
C HIS A 815 -13.92 35.64 -30.20
N GLN A 816 -13.89 35.49 -31.53
CA GLN A 816 -13.14 36.32 -32.45
C GLN A 816 -13.18 37.78 -31.99
N ARG A 817 -12.02 38.35 -31.66
CA ARG A 817 -11.85 39.80 -31.72
C ARG A 817 -12.11 40.20 -33.17
N THR A 818 -13.31 40.69 -33.47
CA THR A 818 -13.53 41.40 -34.72
C THR A 818 -12.63 42.64 -34.70
N LYS A 819 -12.07 42.99 -35.87
CA LYS A 819 -11.05 44.04 -36.09
C LYS A 819 -11.48 45.47 -35.76
N THR A 820 -12.48 45.68 -34.91
CA THR A 820 -12.99 46.99 -34.51
C THR A 820 -13.24 46.97 -33.00
N GLY A 821 -12.22 47.30 -32.22
CA GLY A 821 -12.24 47.23 -30.76
C GLY A 821 -13.21 48.21 -30.10
N ASN A 822 -14.50 47.88 -30.05
CA ASN A 822 -15.48 48.59 -29.24
C ASN A 822 -16.14 47.65 -28.23
N ILE A 823 -16.06 48.04 -26.96
CA ILE A 823 -16.78 47.44 -25.82
C ILE A 823 -18.13 48.15 -25.73
N TYR A 824 -19.24 47.43 -25.82
CA TYR A 824 -20.54 47.97 -25.42
C TYR A 824 -20.73 47.75 -23.91
N ASN A 825 -20.73 48.85 -23.16
CA ASN A 825 -21.35 48.93 -21.84
C ASN A 825 -22.87 48.72 -22.01
N LEU A 826 -23.45 47.79 -21.25
CA LEU A 826 -24.89 47.79 -21.01
C LEU A 826 -25.17 48.57 -19.71
N PRO A 827 -26.20 49.46 -19.70
CA PRO A 827 -26.45 50.38 -18.61
C PRO A 827 -27.08 49.69 -17.40
N ALA A 828 -26.71 50.17 -16.21
CA ALA A 828 -27.41 49.90 -14.97
C ALA A 828 -28.71 50.71 -14.96
N ASP A 829 -29.86 50.03 -15.00
CA ASP A 829 -31.13 50.49 -14.42
C ASP A 829 -32.18 49.37 -14.50
N ALA A 830 -32.62 48.89 -13.34
CA ALA A 830 -33.97 48.44 -12.98
C ALA A 830 -33.96 47.39 -11.86
N ILE A 831 -33.72 47.85 -10.63
CA ILE A 831 -34.39 47.26 -9.46
C ILE A 831 -35.83 47.78 -9.52
N GLN A 832 -36.84 46.90 -9.61
CA GLN A 832 -38.03 46.92 -8.75
C GLN A 832 -39.15 45.97 -9.22
N ASN A 833 -39.73 45.32 -8.20
CA ASN A 833 -41.14 44.96 -8.04
C ASN A 833 -41.75 43.76 -8.79
N ARG A 834 -42.13 42.80 -7.92
CA ARG A 834 -43.45 42.14 -7.80
C ARG A 834 -43.99 41.34 -9.00
N LEU A 835 -44.28 40.08 -8.69
CA LEU A 835 -45.24 39.16 -9.33
C LEU A 835 -46.27 39.84 -10.25
N PRO A 836 -46.56 39.20 -11.39
CA PRO A 836 -47.95 38.90 -11.66
C PRO A 836 -48.21 37.47 -12.14
N ILE A 837 -49.27 36.94 -11.54
CA ILE A 837 -50.18 35.90 -11.97
C ILE A 837 -50.44 35.99 -13.49
N GLN A 838 -50.32 34.86 -14.20
CA GLN A 838 -51.01 34.67 -15.48
C GLN A 838 -52.15 33.66 -15.28
N GLN A 839 -53.35 34.21 -15.09
CA GLN A 839 -54.59 33.56 -15.49
C GLN A 839 -54.78 33.75 -17.00
N THR A 840 -55.03 32.63 -17.66
CA THR A 840 -55.87 32.44 -18.85
C THR A 840 -56.77 33.62 -19.25
N ARG A 841 -56.68 34.02 -20.52
CA ARG A 841 -57.82 34.48 -21.33
C ARG A 841 -57.64 34.02 -22.78
N GLU A 842 -58.42 33.01 -23.15
CA GLU A 842 -58.81 32.75 -24.53
C GLU A 842 -59.77 33.84 -25.02
N ASN A 843 -59.73 34.10 -26.33
CA ASN A 843 -60.89 34.56 -27.10
C ASN A 843 -60.65 34.26 -28.58
N GLN A 844 -61.17 33.11 -29.04
CA GLN A 844 -61.77 32.98 -30.35
C GLN A 844 -63.29 33.03 -30.15
N GLY A 845 -63.97 33.88 -30.92
CA GLY A 845 -65.43 33.88 -30.98
C GLY A 845 -65.94 32.65 -31.72
N ASP A 846 -67.11 32.13 -31.34
CA ASP A 846 -68.37 32.49 -32.01
C ASP A 846 -69.56 31.61 -31.57
N LEU A 847 -70.69 32.30 -31.37
CA LEU A 847 -72.12 31.93 -31.50
C LEU A 847 -72.76 30.69 -30.79
N TYR A 848 -73.75 31.02 -29.91
CA TYR A 848 -75.12 30.48 -29.66
C TYR A 848 -75.36 28.94 -29.69
N ASN A 849 -76.06 28.28 -28.76
CA ASN A 849 -77.36 28.60 -28.14
C ASN A 849 -77.76 27.54 -27.07
N LEU A 850 -78.65 27.95 -26.15
CA LEU A 850 -79.64 27.19 -25.33
C LEU A 850 -79.24 26.54 -23.97
N ALA A 851 -79.80 27.13 -22.90
CA ALA A 851 -80.01 26.60 -21.53
C ALA A 851 -81.26 25.67 -21.46
N PRO A 852 -81.74 25.15 -20.29
CA PRO A 852 -81.21 25.10 -18.91
C PRO A 852 -81.19 23.65 -18.30
N ALA A 853 -80.27 23.30 -17.37
CA ALA A 853 -80.35 23.32 -15.88
C ALA A 853 -81.36 22.32 -15.23
N PRO A 854 -81.31 22.01 -13.90
CA PRO A 854 -80.17 21.84 -12.97
C PRO A 854 -80.37 20.62 -12.00
N ARG A 855 -79.56 20.57 -10.92
CA ARG A 855 -79.77 19.96 -9.57
C ARG A 855 -78.99 18.66 -9.33
N PHE A 856 -78.26 18.49 -8.23
CA PHE A 856 -77.94 19.34 -7.07
C PHE A 856 -76.61 18.84 -6.49
#